data_AF-A0A126QQ78-F1
#
_entry.id   AF-A0A126QQ78-F1
#
_cell.length_a   1.000
_cell.length_b   1.000
_cell.length_c   1.000
_cell.angle_alpha   90.00
_cell.angle_beta   90.00
_cell.angle_gamma   90.00
#
_symmetry.space_group_name_H-M   'P 1'
#
loop_
_entity.id
_entity.type
_entity.pdbx_description
1 polymer ?
#
loop_
_entity_poly.entity_id
_entity_poly.type
_entity_poly.pdbx_seq_one_letter_code
_entity_poly.pdbx_strand_id
1 'polypeptide(L)'
;MSQRKIITTCTRDCPNSCGLVATVEDGKLVKLSGDPNHPLTGGVACHKTAKYVKRVYSAERITHPLRKVDGRWQRASWDEVLDLLADKLKTVVAESGPEAVLYYQGYGERTALKLLNKYFFNLLGGATTMRGSLCGGAGQGAQNLDFGDRVSHDPLDHYNSNSMVLWARNPASTNISLVKIARDIRKRGGRVVVVDPARSRSVDFATDHIRPKPGRDGCLAMAASKLILKAGAEDRDFLENRAVGWPEYKAILDAFSVPELCSMAGVPVSDAELLADTLMHQHPTSILLGWGLHRHEYAHYAIRPIDALGGIAGTLGVPGGGVSQGFEEYGPYDQTYWGDGLHPNQRTLVIGKVGEEILNARDPEIRVIVVTAGNPVCMAPNSSRIVEAFGKAEMVVYSGHFMDDTAELADVFLPATTFLEEDDLMASYGHNFVGPVNPAIEPVGETKSEFQMFQELAARFPFAGEYRRSVDEWLETICTPLWEQGATLEELRKGPFRLNAPMVPYADGTFPTESGKFQLMTEFDPSVLEDDDPDFPYKFLTIAPHGYICSERTLAEHEALPSIRLATGEAHKRGLKDGDHVLVRSAYGSLLALLRVDEGMRSDVVIAERGGWNKAGHGFNLLTRDMVSVVGQGTPFYETRVTIEPHPEDPVIGSRVLVVQNSDESPGGHFTKELARMGCVLTTLNPAGGDPLPPTPEGYDRLVVLGGPQHAFDDEAGPYFPALLRLMRDFDAAGKPVAGICLGCQLLARAFGASIWTMPELEFGYVALSLTESGEGDPVLGQAGPIPPLMEFHEDSFDLPEGAVLLAESEACAHQSFRIGRASYGFQFHLELDSLGAERWFEEFQNERIGTYAKYRSQFTDEFFADMRSRFPLLVQQSGDFCRKVAVNWLRLAVES
;
A
#
# COMPACT_ATOMS: atom_id res chain seq x y z
N MET A 1 3.94 34.67 -14.81
CA MET A 1 4.00 33.31 -14.26
C MET A 1 5.45 32.95 -14.08
N SER A 2 5.87 32.70 -12.84
CA SER A 2 7.25 32.26 -12.56
C SER A 2 7.26 30.74 -12.59
N GLN A 3 7.95 30.15 -13.57
CA GLN A 3 8.17 28.71 -13.63
C GLN A 3 9.55 28.39 -13.09
N ARG A 4 9.63 27.48 -12.12
CA ARG A 4 10.89 26.97 -11.56
C ARG A 4 10.97 25.47 -11.78
N LYS A 5 12.19 24.98 -11.98
CA LYS A 5 12.51 23.55 -12.05
C LYS A 5 13.48 23.23 -10.92
N ILE A 6 13.09 22.31 -10.06
CA ILE A 6 13.85 21.90 -8.89
C ILE A 6 14.28 20.45 -9.09
N ILE A 7 15.57 20.17 -8.95
CA ILE A 7 16.10 18.81 -8.92
C ILE A 7 15.81 18.23 -7.54
N THR A 8 15.31 17.00 -7.48
CA THR A 8 15.03 16.29 -6.23
C THR A 8 15.11 14.78 -6.47
N THR A 9 14.93 13.97 -5.44
CA THR A 9 15.05 12.52 -5.49
C THR A 9 13.77 11.87 -4.98
N CYS A 10 13.30 10.85 -5.68
CA CYS A 10 12.15 10.07 -5.21
C CYS A 10 12.52 9.32 -3.92
N THR A 11 11.83 9.62 -2.81
CA THR A 11 12.07 8.96 -1.51
C THR A 11 11.23 7.70 -1.29
N ARG A 12 10.26 7.44 -2.18
CA ARG A 12 9.35 6.30 -2.06
C ARG A 12 10.09 4.96 -2.02
N ASP A 13 9.53 3.99 -1.30
CA ASP A 13 10.16 2.68 -1.03
C ASP A 13 10.30 1.80 -2.30
N CYS A 14 11.35 2.07 -3.08
CA CYS A 14 11.71 1.40 -4.31
C CYS A 14 13.25 1.46 -4.48
N PRO A 15 13.93 0.42 -4.98
CA PRO A 15 15.39 0.39 -5.16
C PRO A 15 15.93 1.43 -6.14
N ASN A 16 15.06 2.17 -6.82
CA ASN A 16 15.43 3.00 -7.95
C ASN A 16 15.82 4.44 -7.57
N SER A 17 15.40 4.92 -6.39
CA SER A 17 15.58 6.30 -5.87
C SER A 17 15.79 7.34 -6.97
N CYS A 18 14.80 7.46 -7.86
CA CYS A 18 15.00 8.13 -9.14
C CYS A 18 15.36 9.61 -8.93
N GLY A 19 16.34 10.13 -9.66
CA GLY A 19 16.49 11.58 -9.84
C GLY A 19 15.29 12.17 -10.59
N LEU A 20 14.73 13.25 -10.07
CA LEU A 20 13.50 13.89 -10.53
C LEU A 20 13.69 15.39 -10.79
N VAL A 21 12.80 15.94 -11.60
CA VAL A 21 12.59 17.37 -11.81
C VAL A 21 11.16 17.70 -11.43
N ALA A 22 11.01 18.48 -10.35
CA ALA A 22 9.75 19.10 -9.96
C ALA A 22 9.58 20.42 -10.71
N THR A 23 8.50 20.56 -11.47
CA THR A 23 8.13 21.81 -12.16
C THR A 23 7.07 22.52 -11.34
N VAL A 24 7.37 23.76 -10.97
CA VAL A 24 6.53 24.59 -10.09
C VAL A 24 6.15 25.86 -10.82
N GLU A 25 4.86 26.16 -10.85
CA GLU A 25 4.28 27.36 -11.47
C GLU A 25 3.50 28.12 -10.42
N ASP A 26 3.87 29.38 -10.20
CA ASP A 26 3.22 30.28 -9.25
C ASP A 26 3.03 29.65 -7.85
N GLY A 27 4.08 28.96 -7.38
CA GLY A 27 4.14 28.30 -6.07
C GLY A 27 3.50 26.92 -5.99
N LYS A 28 2.84 26.43 -7.06
CA LYS A 28 2.22 25.10 -7.10
C LYS A 28 3.01 24.11 -7.94
N LEU A 29 3.12 22.88 -7.45
CA LEU A 29 3.69 21.77 -8.19
C LEU A 29 2.72 21.35 -9.30
N VAL A 30 3.13 21.50 -10.56
CA VAL A 30 2.28 21.15 -11.71
C VAL A 30 2.72 19.88 -12.41
N LYS A 31 3.99 19.48 -12.24
CA LYS A 31 4.54 18.30 -12.92
C LYS A 31 5.74 17.73 -12.17
N LEU A 32 5.85 16.41 -12.20
CA LEU A 32 7.01 15.66 -11.72
C LEU A 32 7.49 14.71 -12.84
N SER A 33 8.75 14.84 -13.25
CA SER A 33 9.37 14.01 -14.31
C SER A 33 10.75 13.52 -13.88
N GLY A 34 11.33 12.55 -14.60
CA GLY A 34 12.71 12.12 -14.32
C GLY A 34 13.74 13.17 -14.73
N ASP A 35 14.85 13.24 -13.99
CA ASP A 35 15.99 14.08 -14.32
C ASP A 35 16.82 13.45 -15.46
N PRO A 36 16.93 14.10 -16.63
CA PRO A 36 17.73 13.58 -17.75
C PRO A 36 19.22 13.44 -17.42
N ASN A 37 19.72 14.17 -16.42
CA ASN A 37 21.13 14.16 -16.05
C ASN A 37 21.48 13.10 -14.99
N HIS A 38 20.48 12.45 -14.37
CA HIS A 38 20.75 11.42 -13.38
C HIS A 38 21.42 10.20 -14.04
N PRO A 39 22.63 9.78 -13.62
CA PRO A 39 23.45 8.82 -14.38
C PRO A 39 22.80 7.46 -14.63
N LEU A 40 22.05 6.94 -13.65
CA LEU A 40 21.35 5.65 -13.79
C LEU A 40 20.02 5.75 -14.53
N THR A 41 19.10 6.60 -14.04
CA THR A 41 17.73 6.68 -14.55
C THR A 41 17.61 7.43 -15.87
N GLY A 42 18.50 8.39 -16.16
CA GLY A 42 18.60 9.10 -17.44
C GLY A 42 17.27 9.69 -17.93
N GLY A 43 16.52 10.34 -17.03
CA GLY A 43 15.22 10.97 -17.34
C GLY A 43 14.01 10.06 -17.21
N VAL A 44 14.19 8.76 -16.95
CA VAL A 44 13.08 7.82 -16.78
C VAL A 44 12.53 7.89 -15.36
N ALA A 45 11.23 8.12 -15.23
CA ALA A 45 10.47 8.00 -13.99
C ALA A 45 9.24 7.11 -14.20
N CYS A 46 8.76 6.45 -13.14
CA CYS A 46 7.61 5.55 -13.24
C CYS A 46 6.28 6.32 -13.29
N HIS A 47 5.20 5.66 -13.73
CA HIS A 47 3.86 6.28 -13.73
C HIS A 47 3.40 6.70 -12.32
N LYS A 48 3.89 6.02 -11.27
CA LYS A 48 3.58 6.33 -9.87
C LYS A 48 4.18 7.68 -9.44
N THR A 49 5.30 8.09 -10.04
CA THR A 49 5.90 9.41 -9.86
C THR A 49 5.02 10.49 -10.47
N ALA A 50 4.54 10.29 -11.70
CA ALA A 50 3.66 11.25 -12.37
C ALA A 50 2.35 11.47 -11.59
N LYS A 51 1.78 10.42 -11.00
CA LYS A 51 0.59 10.49 -10.15
C LYS A 51 0.83 11.16 -8.79
N TYR A 52 2.09 11.31 -8.36
CA TYR A 52 2.41 11.81 -7.02
C TYR A 52 1.96 13.26 -6.81
N VAL A 53 1.87 14.06 -7.88
CA VAL A 53 1.29 15.42 -7.81
C VAL A 53 -0.14 15.39 -7.27
N LYS A 54 -0.95 14.39 -7.65
CA LYS A 54 -2.32 14.21 -7.13
C LYS A 54 -2.32 13.86 -5.65
N ARG A 55 -1.30 13.16 -5.14
CA ARG A 55 -1.16 12.83 -3.73
C ARG A 55 -0.88 14.06 -2.87
N VAL A 56 -0.01 14.96 -3.35
CA VAL A 56 0.35 16.21 -2.66
C VAL A 56 -0.88 17.07 -2.37
N TYR A 57 -1.80 17.14 -3.34
CA TYR A 57 -3.01 17.98 -3.30
C TYR A 57 -4.31 17.19 -3.13
N SER A 58 -4.24 15.94 -2.66
CA SER A 58 -5.44 15.13 -2.49
C SER A 58 -6.33 15.70 -1.38
N ALA A 59 -7.64 15.75 -1.63
CA ALA A 59 -8.68 16.03 -0.64
C ALA A 59 -8.63 15.15 0.61
N GLU A 60 -8.08 13.93 0.51
CA GLU A 60 -7.99 13.01 1.64
C GLU A 60 -6.73 13.25 2.48
N ARG A 61 -5.82 14.13 2.02
CA ARG A 61 -4.58 14.43 2.74
C ARG A 61 -4.90 15.26 3.98
N ILE A 62 -4.52 14.74 5.14
CA ILE A 62 -4.60 15.47 6.40
C ILE A 62 -3.47 16.50 6.43
N THR A 63 -3.82 17.77 6.58
CA THR A 63 -2.88 18.90 6.49
C THR A 63 -2.79 19.72 7.79
N HIS A 64 -3.40 19.26 8.87
CA HIS A 64 -3.36 19.91 10.19
C HIS A 64 -3.38 18.83 11.30
N PRO A 65 -2.79 19.11 12.47
CA PRO A 65 -2.80 18.17 13.58
C PRO A 65 -4.23 17.80 14.00
N LEU A 66 -4.42 16.54 14.36
CA LEU A 66 -5.69 16.05 14.89
C LEU A 66 -5.49 15.37 16.23
N ARG A 67 -6.50 15.46 17.09
CA ARG A 67 -6.63 14.62 18.28
C ARG A 67 -8.03 14.01 18.35
N LYS A 68 -8.16 12.85 18.98
CA LYS A 68 -9.45 12.29 19.34
C LYS A 68 -9.93 12.88 20.67
N VAL A 69 -11.19 13.33 20.68
CA VAL A 69 -11.93 13.70 21.89
C VAL A 69 -13.25 12.93 21.83
N ASP A 70 -13.56 12.16 22.88
CA ASP A 70 -14.73 11.27 22.93
C ASP A 70 -14.87 10.35 21.71
N GLY A 71 -13.73 9.82 21.24
CA GLY A 71 -13.64 8.93 20.09
C GLY A 71 -13.77 9.61 18.72
N ARG A 72 -13.87 10.95 18.65
CA ARG A 72 -14.02 11.70 17.40
C ARG A 72 -12.81 12.59 17.11
N TRP A 73 -12.40 12.62 15.85
CA TRP A 73 -11.33 13.50 15.38
C TRP A 73 -11.72 14.96 15.43
N GLN A 74 -10.84 15.78 15.99
CA GLN A 74 -10.95 17.24 16.01
C GLN A 74 -9.60 17.84 15.63
N ARG A 75 -9.63 18.97 14.92
CA ARG A 75 -8.43 19.76 14.64
C ARG A 75 -7.82 20.25 15.95
N ALA A 76 -6.51 20.17 16.02
CA ALA A 76 -5.68 20.64 17.13
C ALA A 76 -4.57 21.55 16.60
N SER A 77 -3.95 22.33 17.48
CA SER A 77 -2.70 23.02 17.14
C SER A 77 -1.51 22.08 17.32
N TRP A 78 -0.38 22.42 16.70
CA TRP A 78 0.88 21.70 16.92
C TRP A 78 1.31 21.70 18.39
N ASP A 79 1.23 22.85 19.06
CA ASP A 79 1.59 22.92 20.47
C ASP A 79 0.70 22.02 21.33
N GLU A 80 -0.61 22.00 21.07
CA GLU A 80 -1.53 21.16 21.83
C GLU A 80 -1.20 19.66 21.69
N VAL A 81 -0.97 19.15 20.48
CA VAL A 81 -0.67 17.72 20.29
C VAL A 81 0.73 17.35 20.78
N LEU A 82 1.70 18.25 20.65
CA LEU A 82 3.08 18.00 21.10
C LEU A 82 3.20 18.12 22.63
N ASP A 83 2.47 19.02 23.26
CA ASP A 83 2.36 19.11 24.72
C ASP A 83 1.69 17.86 25.28
N LEU A 84 0.56 17.45 24.68
CA LEU A 84 -0.14 16.22 25.05
C LEU A 84 0.78 14.99 24.97
N LEU A 85 1.51 14.83 23.86
CA LEU A 85 2.48 13.74 23.70
C LEU A 85 3.63 13.86 24.70
N ALA A 86 4.23 15.04 24.86
CA ALA A 86 5.36 15.22 25.77
C ALA A 86 4.97 14.92 27.22
N ASP A 87 3.80 15.36 27.67
CA ASP A 87 3.31 15.10 29.02
C ASP A 87 3.03 13.62 29.22
N LYS A 88 2.41 12.95 28.24
CA LYS A 88 2.19 11.50 28.29
C LYS A 88 3.51 10.72 28.36
N LEU A 89 4.50 11.09 27.53
CA LEU A 89 5.83 10.48 27.55
C LEU A 89 6.51 10.68 28.91
N LYS A 90 6.50 11.90 29.46
CA LYS A 90 7.09 12.19 30.79
C LYS A 90 6.45 11.35 31.89
N THR A 91 5.12 11.28 31.92
CA THR A 91 4.38 10.48 32.91
C THR A 91 4.73 9.01 32.79
N VAL A 92 4.65 8.44 31.59
CA VAL A 92 4.91 7.01 31.37
C VAL A 92 6.36 6.64 31.67
N VAL A 93 7.32 7.46 31.25
CA VAL A 93 8.75 7.27 31.55
C VAL A 93 8.99 7.34 33.07
N ALA A 94 8.35 8.27 33.79
CA ALA A 94 8.51 8.39 35.23
C ALA A 94 7.88 7.23 36.02
N GLU A 95 6.74 6.71 35.56
CA GLU A 95 6.00 5.65 36.25
C GLU A 95 6.48 4.23 35.92
N SER A 96 6.88 3.99 34.66
CA SER A 96 7.13 2.64 34.14
C SER A 96 8.48 2.49 33.44
N GLY A 97 9.26 3.56 33.30
CA GLY A 97 10.50 3.58 32.56
C GLY A 97 10.31 3.78 31.05
N PRO A 98 11.40 4.14 30.34
CA PRO A 98 11.34 4.50 28.92
C PRO A 98 10.92 3.34 28.02
N GLU A 99 11.20 2.10 28.41
CA GLU A 99 10.81 0.93 27.64
C GLU A 99 9.29 0.77 27.53
N ALA A 100 8.47 1.39 28.38
CA ALA A 100 7.01 1.41 28.22
C ALA A 100 6.53 2.23 27.00
N VAL A 101 7.43 2.98 26.36
CA VAL A 101 7.19 3.67 25.08
C VAL A 101 7.72 2.81 23.94
N LEU A 102 6.92 2.59 22.91
CA LEU A 102 7.35 1.99 21.64
C LEU A 102 7.49 3.07 20.58
N TYR A 103 8.69 3.20 20.01
CA TYR A 103 8.89 3.90 18.74
C TYR A 103 8.92 2.90 17.59
N TYR A 104 7.85 2.90 16.79
CA TYR A 104 7.75 2.12 15.56
C TYR A 104 8.14 3.01 14.38
N GLN A 105 9.30 2.73 13.79
CA GLN A 105 9.72 3.32 12.52
C GLN A 105 9.59 2.30 11.40
N GLY A 106 8.74 2.60 10.41
CA GLY A 106 8.66 1.82 9.17
C GLY A 106 9.74 2.17 8.15
N TYR A 107 9.56 1.71 6.91
CA TYR A 107 10.51 1.91 5.80
C TYR A 107 9.93 2.79 4.67
N GLY A 108 8.78 3.42 4.90
CA GLY A 108 8.08 4.25 3.90
C GLY A 108 8.87 5.50 3.51
N GLU A 109 9.76 5.96 4.38
CA GLU A 109 10.72 7.02 4.10
C GLU A 109 11.98 6.86 4.96
N ARG A 110 13.15 7.10 4.37
CA ARG A 110 14.47 6.75 4.95
C ARG A 110 15.56 7.77 4.66
N THR A 111 15.16 9.03 4.57
CA THR A 111 16.08 10.14 4.36
C THR A 111 16.96 10.38 5.58
N ALA A 112 18.09 11.04 5.39
CA ALA A 112 19.12 11.19 6.42
C ALA A 112 18.58 11.76 7.74
N LEU A 113 17.81 12.87 7.68
CA LEU A 113 17.33 13.53 8.91
C LEU A 113 16.25 12.73 9.62
N LYS A 114 15.41 11.99 8.90
CA LYS A 114 14.34 11.16 9.51
C LYS A 114 14.89 9.96 10.27
N LEU A 115 16.13 9.53 9.98
CA LEU A 115 16.82 8.52 10.79
C LEU A 115 17.17 9.03 12.20
N LEU A 116 17.30 10.35 12.39
CA LEU A 116 17.52 10.97 13.72
C LEU A 116 16.28 10.85 14.62
N ASN A 117 15.11 10.49 14.11
CA ASN A 117 13.93 10.32 14.96
C ASN A 117 14.15 9.20 16.00
N LYS A 118 14.92 8.15 15.65
CA LYS A 118 15.34 7.12 16.61
C LYS A 118 16.24 7.71 17.71
N TYR A 119 17.12 8.65 17.35
CA TYR A 119 18.01 9.34 18.30
C TYR A 119 17.24 10.08 19.38
N PHE A 120 16.12 10.73 19.03
CA PHE A 120 15.24 11.39 19.99
C PHE A 120 14.81 10.43 21.11
N PHE A 121 14.36 9.23 20.75
CA PHE A 121 13.89 8.22 21.72
C PHE A 121 15.02 7.59 22.52
N ASN A 122 16.24 7.58 21.97
CA ASN A 122 17.42 7.20 22.72
C ASN A 122 17.82 8.30 23.72
N LEU A 123 17.78 9.58 23.35
CA LEU A 123 17.98 10.69 24.30
C LEU A 123 16.90 10.78 25.39
N LEU A 124 15.68 10.29 25.11
CA LEU A 124 14.60 10.19 26.09
C LEU A 124 14.91 9.18 27.22
N GLY A 125 15.88 8.29 27.03
CA GLY A 125 16.28 7.25 27.99
C GLY A 125 16.27 5.84 27.42
N GLY A 126 16.10 5.67 26.11
CA GLY A 126 16.09 4.37 25.44
C GLY A 126 14.70 3.73 25.43
N ALA A 127 13.78 4.28 24.62
CA ALA A 127 12.44 3.70 24.44
C ALA A 127 12.48 2.32 23.77
N THR A 128 11.44 1.49 23.86
CA THR A 128 11.40 0.26 23.05
C THR A 128 11.44 0.59 21.55
N THR A 129 12.29 -0.10 20.78
CA THR A 129 12.38 0.06 19.32
C THR A 129 12.20 -1.27 18.57
N MET A 130 12.17 -1.22 17.23
CA MET A 130 11.98 -2.41 16.40
C MET A 130 13.32 -3.02 15.96
N ARG A 131 13.35 -4.35 15.83
CA ARG A 131 14.41 -5.10 15.14
C ARG A 131 13.84 -6.08 14.11
N GLY A 132 14.72 -6.61 13.26
CA GLY A 132 14.34 -7.46 12.12
C GLY A 132 13.86 -6.63 10.93
N SER A 133 13.21 -7.28 9.96
CA SER A 133 12.74 -6.60 8.75
C SER A 133 11.48 -7.24 8.16
N LEU A 134 10.56 -6.41 7.68
CA LEU A 134 9.42 -6.89 6.87
C LEU A 134 9.83 -7.33 5.45
N CYS A 135 11.05 -7.02 5.01
CA CYS A 135 11.42 -7.12 3.59
C CYS A 135 12.79 -7.77 3.37
N GLY A 136 13.87 -7.06 3.71
CA GLY A 136 15.23 -7.36 3.24
C GLY A 136 16.02 -8.36 4.10
N GLY A 137 15.64 -8.54 5.36
CA GLY A 137 16.49 -9.20 6.36
C GLY A 137 16.98 -10.60 5.97
N ALA A 138 16.08 -11.45 5.46
CA ALA A 138 16.42 -12.84 5.12
C ALA A 138 17.50 -12.97 4.04
N GLY A 139 17.42 -12.16 2.97
CA GLY A 139 18.41 -12.21 1.90
C GLY A 139 19.73 -11.53 2.25
N GLN A 140 19.71 -10.46 3.05
CA GLN A 140 20.94 -9.91 3.61
C GLN A 140 21.63 -10.91 4.52
N GLY A 141 20.89 -11.55 5.44
CA GLY A 141 21.44 -12.58 6.32
C GLY A 141 22.02 -13.77 5.56
N ALA A 142 21.35 -14.24 4.50
CA ALA A 142 21.86 -15.34 3.68
C ALA A 142 23.16 -14.95 2.93
N GLN A 143 23.19 -13.79 2.27
CA GLN A 143 24.40 -13.34 1.58
C GLN A 143 25.54 -13.00 2.55
N ASN A 144 25.25 -12.53 3.76
CA ASN A 144 26.27 -12.32 4.78
C ASN A 144 26.90 -13.64 5.25
N LEU A 145 26.15 -14.75 5.29
CA LEU A 145 26.73 -16.05 5.59
C LEU A 145 27.74 -16.49 4.51
N ASP A 146 27.45 -16.20 3.24
CA ASP A 146 28.21 -16.69 2.09
C ASP A 146 29.39 -15.78 1.73
N PHE A 147 29.13 -14.48 1.65
CA PHE A 147 30.09 -13.45 1.24
C PHE A 147 30.71 -12.68 2.42
N GLY A 148 30.16 -12.80 3.63
CA GLY A 148 30.55 -12.01 4.81
C GLY A 148 29.69 -10.75 4.93
N ASP A 149 29.87 -9.82 3.99
CA ASP A 149 29.03 -8.65 3.81
C ASP A 149 28.32 -8.72 2.46
N ARG A 150 27.01 -8.42 2.48
CA ARG A 150 26.22 -8.20 1.26
C ARG A 150 26.75 -7.00 0.49
N VAL A 151 27.43 -7.27 -0.63
CA VAL A 151 27.84 -6.25 -1.61
C VAL A 151 27.33 -6.66 -2.99
N SER A 152 26.72 -5.71 -3.71
CA SER A 152 26.15 -5.95 -5.05
C SER A 152 26.97 -5.27 -6.15
N HIS A 153 26.90 -5.81 -7.36
CA HIS A 153 27.39 -5.12 -8.55
C HIS A 153 26.65 -3.80 -8.73
N ASP A 154 27.37 -2.75 -9.12
CA ASP A 154 26.74 -1.51 -9.54
C ASP A 154 25.78 -1.80 -10.70
N PRO A 155 24.55 -1.27 -10.72
CA PRO A 155 23.62 -1.58 -11.79
C PRO A 155 24.15 -1.23 -13.18
N LEU A 156 25.04 -0.25 -13.31
CA LEU A 156 25.67 0.11 -14.58
C LEU A 156 26.66 -0.95 -15.07
N ASP A 157 27.21 -1.80 -14.20
CA ASP A 157 28.08 -2.91 -14.61
C ASP A 157 27.30 -3.98 -15.41
N HIS A 158 26.00 -4.12 -15.16
CA HIS A 158 25.18 -5.12 -15.87
C HIS A 158 25.01 -4.83 -17.37
N TYR A 159 25.41 -3.65 -17.87
CA TYR A 159 25.55 -3.45 -19.32
C TYR A 159 26.65 -4.32 -19.94
N ASN A 160 27.61 -4.81 -19.15
CA ASN A 160 28.66 -5.74 -19.60
C ASN A 160 28.16 -7.19 -19.72
N SER A 161 26.97 -7.51 -19.18
CA SER A 161 26.42 -8.87 -19.19
C SER A 161 26.05 -9.34 -20.60
N ASN A 162 26.29 -10.60 -20.92
CA ASN A 162 25.74 -11.28 -22.10
C ASN A 162 24.47 -12.07 -21.77
N SER A 163 24.22 -12.36 -20.50
CA SER A 163 22.90 -12.83 -20.05
C SER A 163 22.56 -12.35 -18.65
N MET A 164 21.27 -12.34 -18.32
CA MET A 164 20.75 -11.90 -17.03
C MET A 164 19.70 -12.88 -16.52
N VAL A 165 19.84 -13.30 -15.26
CA VAL A 165 18.84 -14.10 -14.54
C VAL A 165 18.15 -13.20 -13.52
N LEU A 166 16.87 -12.95 -13.72
CA LEU A 166 16.01 -12.24 -12.78
C LEU A 166 15.32 -13.27 -11.88
N TRP A 167 15.85 -13.48 -10.67
CA TRP A 167 15.39 -14.53 -9.76
C TRP A 167 14.44 -13.97 -8.69
N ALA A 168 13.17 -14.37 -8.75
CA ALA A 168 12.06 -13.84 -7.94
C ALA A 168 11.98 -12.30 -7.97
N ARG A 169 12.32 -11.70 -9.12
CA ARG A 169 12.48 -10.24 -9.29
C ARG A 169 11.62 -9.74 -10.45
N ASN A 170 10.81 -8.71 -10.20
CA ASN A 170 9.92 -8.10 -11.18
C ASN A 170 10.27 -6.60 -11.44
N PRO A 171 11.40 -6.30 -12.10
CA PRO A 171 11.83 -4.92 -12.33
C PRO A 171 10.82 -4.08 -13.12
N ALA A 172 9.95 -4.67 -13.94
CA ALA A 172 8.89 -3.93 -14.63
C ALA A 172 7.92 -3.18 -13.68
N SER A 173 7.76 -3.66 -12.45
CA SER A 173 6.93 -3.00 -11.42
C SER A 173 7.74 -2.33 -10.31
N THR A 174 8.94 -2.84 -10.00
CA THR A 174 9.67 -2.47 -8.78
C THR A 174 11.08 -1.92 -9.01
N ASN A 175 11.66 -1.98 -10.21
CA ASN A 175 12.99 -1.43 -10.50
C ASN A 175 13.14 -1.18 -12.01
N ILE A 176 12.57 -0.07 -12.48
CA ILE A 176 12.44 0.20 -13.92
C ILE A 176 13.79 0.47 -14.61
N SER A 177 14.84 0.84 -13.86
CA SER A 177 16.18 1.05 -14.43
C SER A 177 16.75 -0.23 -15.02
N LEU A 178 16.51 -1.38 -14.35
CA LEU A 178 16.95 -2.69 -14.85
C LEU A 178 16.26 -3.09 -16.16
N VAL A 179 15.05 -2.60 -16.45
CA VAL A 179 14.33 -2.94 -17.69
C VAL A 179 15.09 -2.47 -18.92
N LYS A 180 15.74 -1.30 -18.85
CA LYS A 180 16.57 -0.78 -19.95
C LYS A 180 17.77 -1.69 -20.20
N ILE A 181 18.41 -2.14 -19.12
CA ILE A 181 19.60 -3.02 -19.17
C ILE A 181 19.22 -4.39 -19.74
N ALA A 182 18.17 -5.02 -19.22
CA ALA A 182 17.70 -6.31 -19.72
C ALA A 182 17.33 -6.26 -21.21
N ARG A 183 16.68 -5.18 -21.67
CA ARG A 183 16.38 -4.98 -23.09
C ARG A 183 17.63 -4.79 -23.94
N ASP A 184 18.64 -4.11 -23.42
CA ASP A 184 19.93 -3.95 -24.11
C ASP A 184 20.65 -5.30 -24.30
N ILE A 185 20.75 -6.09 -23.23
CA ILE A 185 21.30 -7.46 -23.26
C ILE A 185 20.61 -8.27 -24.36
N ARG A 186 19.27 -8.28 -24.36
CA ARG A 186 18.48 -8.98 -25.37
C ARG A 186 18.71 -8.46 -26.79
N LYS A 187 18.82 -7.13 -26.95
CA LYS A 187 19.11 -6.51 -28.25
C LYS A 187 20.48 -6.92 -28.79
N ARG A 188 21.45 -7.16 -27.92
CA ARG A 188 22.78 -7.70 -28.27
C ARG A 188 22.79 -9.22 -28.54
N GLY A 189 21.63 -9.88 -28.49
CA GLY A 189 21.48 -11.31 -28.69
C GLY A 189 21.62 -12.15 -27.41
N GLY A 190 21.75 -11.48 -26.27
CA GLY A 190 21.87 -12.11 -24.96
C GLY A 190 20.55 -12.67 -24.41
N ARG A 191 20.66 -13.58 -23.44
CA ARG A 191 19.50 -14.23 -22.81
C ARG A 191 19.03 -13.48 -21.56
N VAL A 192 17.72 -13.35 -21.36
CA VAL A 192 17.14 -12.80 -20.12
C VAL A 192 16.15 -13.82 -19.56
N VAL A 193 16.56 -14.52 -18.51
CA VAL A 193 15.78 -15.58 -17.87
C VAL A 193 15.07 -15.01 -16.66
N VAL A 194 13.74 -15.15 -16.60
CA VAL A 194 12.97 -14.87 -15.38
C VAL A 194 12.72 -16.19 -14.65
N VAL A 195 13.12 -16.27 -13.39
CA VAL A 195 12.80 -17.40 -12.50
C VAL A 195 11.81 -16.90 -11.47
N ASP A 196 10.52 -17.17 -11.66
CA ASP A 196 9.43 -16.60 -10.84
C ASP A 196 8.22 -17.54 -10.92
N PRO A 197 7.63 -18.00 -9.79
CA PRO A 197 6.38 -18.77 -9.85
C PRO A 197 5.23 -17.99 -10.51
N ALA A 198 5.24 -16.67 -10.37
CA ALA A 198 4.26 -15.78 -10.97
C ALA A 198 4.63 -15.44 -12.42
N ARG A 199 3.63 -15.35 -13.29
CA ARG A 199 3.79 -14.68 -14.60
C ARG A 199 3.75 -13.17 -14.38
N SER A 200 4.88 -12.61 -13.96
CA SER A 200 5.02 -11.17 -13.71
C SER A 200 5.20 -10.39 -15.01
N ARG A 201 5.01 -9.07 -14.97
CA ARG A 201 5.20 -8.16 -16.12
C ARG A 201 6.62 -8.18 -16.69
N SER A 202 7.59 -8.72 -15.93
CA SER A 202 8.96 -8.85 -16.43
C SER A 202 9.14 -9.96 -17.46
N VAL A 203 8.21 -10.93 -17.50
CA VAL A 203 8.19 -11.98 -18.52
C VAL A 203 8.01 -11.39 -19.93
N ASP A 204 7.33 -10.24 -20.07
CA ASP A 204 7.06 -9.60 -21.37
C ASP A 204 8.33 -9.16 -22.11
N PHE A 205 9.44 -8.94 -21.40
CA PHE A 205 10.73 -8.64 -22.01
C PHE A 205 11.80 -9.73 -21.81
N ALA A 206 11.47 -10.80 -21.10
CA ALA A 206 12.34 -11.96 -20.93
C ALA A 206 12.42 -12.77 -22.24
N THR A 207 13.46 -13.59 -22.36
CA THR A 207 13.56 -14.64 -23.39
C THR A 207 12.91 -15.92 -22.89
N ASP A 208 13.05 -16.21 -21.59
CA ASP A 208 12.62 -17.47 -20.99
C ASP A 208 12.01 -17.24 -19.60
N HIS A 209 11.11 -18.14 -19.20
CA HIS A 209 10.43 -18.11 -17.89
C HIS A 209 10.43 -19.49 -17.24
N ILE A 210 11.13 -19.62 -16.12
CA ILE A 210 11.14 -20.82 -15.28
C ILE A 210 10.26 -20.56 -14.05
N ARG A 211 9.39 -21.52 -13.71
CA ARG A 211 8.38 -21.38 -12.66
C ARG A 211 8.58 -22.41 -11.55
N PRO A 212 9.57 -22.25 -10.66
CA PRO A 212 9.72 -23.16 -9.52
C PRO A 212 8.54 -23.06 -8.57
N LYS A 213 8.34 -24.10 -7.75
CA LYS A 213 7.49 -24.01 -6.56
C LYS A 213 8.02 -22.92 -5.63
N PRO A 214 7.16 -22.08 -5.01
CA PRO A 214 7.61 -21.09 -4.04
C PRO A 214 8.46 -21.72 -2.93
N GLY A 215 9.62 -21.13 -2.64
CA GLY A 215 10.56 -21.63 -1.62
C GLY A 215 11.39 -22.84 -2.04
N ARG A 216 11.32 -23.27 -3.30
CA ARG A 216 12.09 -24.42 -3.84
C ARG A 216 13.15 -24.02 -4.85
N ASP A 217 13.46 -22.74 -4.95
CA ASP A 217 14.45 -22.17 -5.87
C ASP A 217 15.84 -22.80 -5.74
N GLY A 218 16.27 -23.09 -4.51
CA GLY A 218 17.57 -23.71 -4.25
C GLY A 218 17.72 -25.10 -4.87
N CYS A 219 16.63 -25.85 -5.03
CA CYS A 219 16.66 -27.14 -5.71
C CYS A 219 16.96 -27.00 -7.20
N LEU A 220 16.37 -25.99 -7.86
CA LEU A 220 16.70 -25.64 -9.25
C LEU A 220 18.16 -25.20 -9.39
N ALA A 221 18.66 -24.36 -8.47
CA ALA A 221 20.05 -23.92 -8.47
C ALA A 221 21.03 -25.10 -8.32
N MET A 222 20.79 -26.02 -7.37
CA MET A 222 21.60 -27.23 -7.21
C MET A 222 21.55 -28.14 -8.44
N ALA A 223 20.39 -28.27 -9.10
CA ALA A 223 20.26 -29.05 -10.33
C ALA A 223 21.13 -28.47 -11.46
N ALA A 224 21.10 -27.15 -11.65
CA ALA A 224 21.96 -26.47 -12.61
C ALA A 224 23.45 -26.61 -12.26
N SER A 225 23.84 -26.46 -10.99
CA SER A 225 25.21 -26.67 -10.51
C SER A 225 25.73 -28.07 -10.87
N LYS A 226 24.91 -29.12 -10.66
CA LYS A 226 25.29 -30.49 -11.03
C LYS A 226 25.49 -30.68 -12.53
N LEU A 227 24.71 -30.00 -13.36
CA LEU A 227 24.87 -30.05 -14.82
C LEU A 227 26.16 -29.36 -15.29
N ILE A 228 26.51 -28.22 -14.69
CA ILE A 228 27.77 -27.52 -14.94
C ILE A 228 28.97 -28.38 -14.55
N LEU A 229 28.94 -28.97 -13.34
CA LEU A 229 29.98 -29.88 -12.85
C LEU A 229 30.13 -31.13 -13.74
N LYS A 230 29.01 -31.68 -14.23
CA LYS A 230 29.03 -32.83 -15.14
C LYS A 230 29.65 -32.48 -16.49
N ALA A 231 29.50 -31.24 -16.95
CA ALA A 231 30.11 -30.76 -18.19
C ALA A 231 31.59 -30.41 -18.04
N GLY A 232 32.13 -30.33 -16.81
CA GLY A 232 33.49 -29.87 -16.55
C GLY A 232 33.67 -28.36 -16.78
N ALA A 233 32.58 -27.59 -16.69
CA ALA A 233 32.53 -26.16 -16.96
C ALA A 233 32.59 -25.30 -15.67
N GLU A 234 32.85 -25.93 -14.52
CA GLU A 234 32.99 -25.26 -13.24
C GLU A 234 34.25 -24.38 -13.12
N ASP A 235 34.18 -23.31 -12.33
CA ASP A 235 35.35 -22.57 -11.87
C ASP A 235 36.08 -23.37 -10.79
N ARG A 236 37.09 -24.13 -11.21
CA ARG A 236 37.91 -24.96 -10.32
C ARG A 236 38.74 -24.13 -9.34
N ASP A 237 39.23 -22.96 -9.75
CA ASP A 237 40.03 -22.12 -8.86
C ASP A 237 39.15 -21.56 -7.72
N PHE A 238 37.91 -21.17 -8.04
CA PHE A 238 36.95 -20.80 -7.00
C PHE A 238 36.75 -21.93 -5.98
N LEU A 239 36.46 -23.14 -6.44
CA LEU A 239 36.17 -24.29 -5.58
C LEU A 239 37.37 -24.74 -4.74
N GLU A 240 38.58 -24.71 -5.30
CA GLU A 240 39.79 -25.19 -4.62
C GLU A 240 40.43 -24.12 -3.73
N ASN A 241 40.42 -22.85 -4.18
CA ASN A 241 41.25 -21.80 -3.57
C ASN A 241 40.44 -20.65 -2.98
N ARG A 242 39.20 -20.39 -3.41
CA ARG A 242 38.42 -19.20 -3.01
C ARG A 242 37.12 -19.49 -2.25
N ALA A 243 36.82 -20.76 -2.01
CA ALA A 243 35.69 -21.22 -1.22
C ALA A 243 36.13 -22.08 -0.03
N VAL A 244 35.27 -22.12 0.99
CA VAL A 244 35.34 -23.02 2.15
C VAL A 244 34.05 -23.85 2.17
N GLY A 245 34.14 -25.12 2.58
CA GLY A 245 32.98 -26.02 2.67
C GLY A 245 32.66 -26.77 1.38
N TRP A 246 33.56 -26.79 0.39
CA TRP A 246 33.34 -27.50 -0.87
C TRP A 246 33.09 -29.02 -0.72
N PRO A 247 33.88 -29.77 0.08
CA PRO A 247 33.61 -31.20 0.30
C PRO A 247 32.19 -31.48 0.83
N GLU A 248 31.73 -30.67 1.77
CA GLU A 248 30.42 -30.76 2.40
C GLU A 248 29.31 -30.39 1.40
N TYR A 249 29.46 -29.28 0.68
CA TYR A 249 28.48 -28.87 -0.32
C TYR A 249 28.40 -29.88 -1.48
N LYS A 250 29.54 -30.45 -1.90
CA LYS A 250 29.55 -31.52 -2.89
C LYS A 250 28.81 -32.77 -2.38
N ALA A 251 28.96 -33.13 -1.10
CA ALA A 251 28.20 -34.23 -0.51
C ALA A 251 26.69 -33.97 -0.52
N ILE A 252 26.26 -32.73 -0.26
CA ILE A 252 24.85 -32.30 -0.41
C ILE A 252 24.38 -32.51 -1.85
N LEU A 253 25.16 -32.03 -2.84
CA LEU A 253 24.81 -32.22 -4.24
C LEU A 253 24.73 -33.70 -4.60
N ASP A 254 25.69 -34.52 -4.18
CA ASP A 254 25.78 -35.95 -4.49
C ASP A 254 24.63 -36.78 -3.89
N ALA A 255 23.99 -36.29 -2.80
CA ALA A 255 22.84 -36.94 -2.18
C ALA A 255 21.58 -36.96 -3.07
N PHE A 256 21.53 -36.14 -4.12
CA PHE A 256 20.38 -36.03 -5.02
C PHE A 256 20.78 -36.14 -6.49
N SER A 257 19.92 -36.74 -7.30
CA SER A 257 20.00 -36.69 -8.77
C SER A 257 19.38 -35.39 -9.31
N VAL A 258 19.75 -35.01 -10.54
CA VAL A 258 19.16 -33.84 -11.22
C VAL A 258 17.64 -33.98 -11.37
N PRO A 259 17.07 -35.14 -11.79
CA PRO A 259 15.62 -35.31 -11.84
C PRO A 259 14.92 -35.17 -10.47
N GLU A 260 15.52 -35.65 -9.38
CA GLU A 260 14.96 -35.50 -8.03
C GLU A 260 14.91 -34.02 -7.62
N LEU A 261 16.00 -33.28 -7.81
CA LEU A 261 16.04 -31.84 -7.53
C LEU A 261 15.03 -31.05 -8.37
N CYS A 262 14.89 -31.38 -9.66
CA CYS A 262 13.89 -30.75 -10.54
C CYS A 262 12.45 -31.07 -10.09
N SER A 263 12.21 -32.32 -9.65
CA SER A 263 10.92 -32.73 -9.09
C SER A 263 10.59 -31.96 -7.80
N MET A 264 11.55 -31.80 -6.89
CA MET A 264 11.40 -30.99 -5.67
C MET A 264 11.15 -29.52 -5.99
N ALA A 265 11.86 -28.97 -6.98
CA ALA A 265 11.63 -27.63 -7.53
C ALA A 265 10.28 -27.48 -8.25
N GLY A 266 9.65 -28.58 -8.65
CA GLY A 266 8.41 -28.59 -9.41
C GLY A 266 8.57 -28.04 -10.83
N VAL A 267 9.72 -28.30 -11.47
CA VAL A 267 10.05 -27.91 -12.85
C VAL A 267 10.55 -29.11 -13.65
N PRO A 268 10.41 -29.11 -14.99
CA PRO A 268 11.05 -30.12 -15.84
C PRO A 268 12.58 -29.98 -15.81
N VAL A 269 13.28 -31.08 -16.09
CA VAL A 269 14.75 -31.09 -16.20
C VAL A 269 15.27 -30.09 -17.23
N SER A 270 14.50 -29.84 -18.30
CA SER A 270 14.82 -28.84 -19.33
C SER A 270 15.01 -27.42 -18.79
N ASP A 271 14.36 -27.08 -17.67
CA ASP A 271 14.52 -25.75 -17.05
C ASP A 271 15.88 -25.63 -16.36
N ALA A 272 16.35 -26.70 -15.70
CA ALA A 272 17.69 -26.76 -15.14
C ALA A 272 18.77 -26.80 -16.23
N GLU A 273 18.51 -27.50 -17.34
CA GLU A 273 19.38 -27.52 -18.52
C GLU A 273 19.48 -26.13 -19.15
N LEU A 274 18.36 -25.41 -19.29
CA LEU A 274 18.35 -24.04 -19.79
C LEU A 274 19.18 -23.10 -18.89
N LEU A 275 19.01 -23.19 -17.58
CA LEU A 275 19.76 -22.37 -16.63
C LEU A 275 21.26 -22.67 -16.69
N ALA A 276 21.63 -23.95 -16.68
CA ALA A 276 23.03 -24.38 -16.81
C ALA A 276 23.63 -23.95 -18.17
N ASP A 277 22.93 -24.14 -19.29
CA ASP A 277 23.36 -23.72 -20.62
C ASP A 277 23.63 -22.21 -20.68
N THR A 278 22.73 -21.41 -20.10
CA THR A 278 22.90 -19.95 -19.98
C THR A 278 24.19 -19.62 -19.23
N LEU A 279 24.42 -20.29 -18.12
CA LEU A 279 25.58 -20.10 -17.25
C LEU A 279 26.86 -20.76 -17.77
N MET A 280 26.85 -21.53 -18.86
CA MET A 280 28.06 -22.09 -19.48
C MET A 280 28.43 -21.43 -20.80
N HIS A 281 27.44 -20.85 -21.50
CA HIS A 281 27.63 -20.42 -22.89
C HIS A 281 27.27 -18.95 -23.13
N GLN A 282 26.66 -18.24 -22.17
CA GLN A 282 26.27 -16.84 -22.30
C GLN A 282 26.98 -15.92 -21.27
N HIS A 283 28.25 -16.21 -21.00
CA HIS A 283 29.08 -15.42 -20.08
C HIS A 283 29.45 -14.04 -20.64
N PRO A 284 29.59 -13.01 -19.79
CA PRO A 284 29.30 -13.03 -18.35
C PRO A 284 27.80 -12.98 -18.08
N THR A 285 27.36 -13.65 -17.01
CA THR A 285 25.96 -13.78 -16.62
C THR A 285 25.72 -13.13 -15.28
N SER A 286 24.84 -12.12 -15.23
CA SER A 286 24.42 -11.49 -13.98
C SER A 286 23.22 -12.19 -13.38
N ILE A 287 23.27 -12.57 -12.10
CA ILE A 287 22.13 -13.14 -11.35
C ILE A 287 21.62 -12.07 -10.37
N LEU A 288 20.36 -11.66 -10.53
CA LEU A 288 19.73 -10.64 -9.71
C LEU A 288 18.62 -11.22 -8.85
N LEU A 289 18.90 -11.33 -7.55
CA LEU A 289 17.95 -11.81 -6.56
C LEU A 289 16.88 -10.75 -6.30
N GLY A 290 15.64 -11.20 -6.10
CA GLY A 290 14.51 -10.38 -5.77
C GLY A 290 13.91 -10.74 -4.42
N TRP A 291 13.06 -9.83 -3.92
CA TRP A 291 12.47 -9.93 -2.59
C TRP A 291 11.45 -11.07 -2.43
N GLY A 292 11.08 -11.77 -3.50
CA GLY A 292 10.25 -12.98 -3.40
C GLY A 292 10.96 -14.10 -2.62
N LEU A 293 12.28 -14.24 -2.77
CA LEU A 293 13.08 -15.25 -2.05
C LEU A 293 13.07 -15.03 -0.53
N HIS A 294 12.86 -13.78 -0.08
CA HIS A 294 12.90 -13.41 1.33
C HIS A 294 11.64 -13.84 2.10
N ARG A 295 10.56 -14.21 1.39
CA ARG A 295 9.23 -14.39 1.96
C ARG A 295 8.99 -15.80 2.48
N HIS A 296 10.06 -16.53 2.78
CA HIS A 296 10.06 -17.91 3.25
C HIS A 296 10.77 -18.05 4.59
N GLU A 297 10.32 -18.99 5.43
CA GLU A 297 10.91 -19.24 6.74
C GLU A 297 12.39 -19.67 6.61
N TYR A 298 12.64 -20.56 5.66
CA TYR A 298 13.94 -21.11 5.31
C TYR A 298 14.52 -20.46 4.04
N ALA A 299 14.36 -19.14 3.86
CA ALA A 299 14.84 -18.41 2.68
C ALA A 299 16.33 -18.63 2.33
N HIS A 300 17.17 -18.92 3.33
CA HIS A 300 18.59 -19.23 3.13
C HIS A 300 18.80 -20.53 2.31
N TYR A 301 17.90 -21.51 2.38
CA TYR A 301 17.94 -22.71 1.52
C TYR A 301 17.58 -22.44 0.07
N ALA A 302 17.02 -21.27 -0.25
CA ALA A 302 16.88 -20.80 -1.62
C ALA A 302 18.11 -20.00 -2.06
N ILE A 303 18.55 -19.04 -1.24
CA ILE A 303 19.55 -18.04 -1.62
C ILE A 303 20.97 -18.63 -1.68
N ARG A 304 21.40 -19.38 -0.66
CA ARG A 304 22.78 -19.88 -0.59
C ARG A 304 23.15 -20.81 -1.75
N PRO A 305 22.25 -21.73 -2.21
CA PRO A 305 22.53 -22.49 -3.41
C PRO A 305 22.60 -21.66 -4.70
N ILE A 306 21.89 -20.52 -4.78
CA ILE A 306 21.99 -19.60 -5.94
C ILE A 306 23.32 -18.85 -5.91
N ASP A 307 23.75 -18.40 -4.72
CA ASP A 307 25.07 -17.78 -4.54
C ASP A 307 26.19 -18.77 -4.90
N ALA A 308 26.09 -20.02 -4.44
CA ALA A 308 26.99 -21.12 -4.79
C ALA A 308 27.00 -21.45 -6.30
N LEU A 309 25.82 -21.40 -6.96
CA LEU A 309 25.72 -21.57 -8.42
C LEU A 309 26.51 -20.49 -9.16
N GLY A 310 26.46 -19.23 -8.70
CA GLY A 310 27.28 -18.14 -9.27
C GLY A 310 28.78 -18.41 -9.13
N GLY A 311 29.22 -18.90 -7.97
CA GLY A 311 30.60 -19.32 -7.74
C GLY A 311 31.04 -20.49 -8.62
N ILE A 312 30.23 -21.56 -8.69
CA ILE A 312 30.49 -22.74 -9.53
C ILE A 312 30.56 -22.35 -11.01
N ALA A 313 29.70 -21.45 -11.47
CA ALA A 313 29.68 -20.97 -12.85
C ALA A 313 30.77 -19.92 -13.16
N GLY A 314 31.60 -19.54 -12.19
CA GLY A 314 32.68 -18.57 -12.39
C GLY A 314 32.19 -17.15 -12.70
N THR A 315 31.03 -16.74 -12.17
CA THR A 315 30.48 -15.39 -12.43
C THR A 315 30.89 -14.37 -11.37
N LEU A 316 31.36 -14.81 -10.20
CA LEU A 316 31.74 -13.91 -9.09
C LEU A 316 33.04 -13.16 -9.41
N GLY A 317 33.07 -11.85 -9.12
CA GLY A 317 34.25 -11.00 -9.40
C GLY A 317 34.46 -10.64 -10.87
N VAL A 318 33.48 -10.92 -11.74
CA VAL A 318 33.57 -10.70 -13.19
C VAL A 318 32.68 -9.53 -13.63
N PRO A 319 33.16 -8.55 -14.42
CA PRO A 319 32.32 -7.49 -14.99
C PRO A 319 31.12 -8.06 -15.75
N GLY A 320 29.92 -7.57 -15.45
CA GLY A 320 28.66 -8.09 -15.99
C GLY A 320 28.21 -9.43 -15.40
N GLY A 321 28.90 -9.94 -14.37
CA GLY A 321 28.61 -11.20 -13.69
C GLY A 321 27.91 -11.03 -12.35
N GLY A 322 28.26 -11.91 -11.41
CA GLY A 322 27.92 -11.85 -10.00
C GLY A 322 26.51 -12.31 -9.62
N VAL A 323 26.29 -12.40 -8.32
CA VAL A 323 24.98 -12.63 -7.70
C VAL A 323 24.67 -11.44 -6.80
N SER A 324 23.69 -10.61 -7.20
CA SER A 324 23.38 -9.34 -6.54
C SER A 324 21.97 -9.31 -5.99
N GLN A 325 21.82 -8.87 -4.74
CA GLN A 325 20.53 -8.72 -4.06
C GLN A 325 20.16 -7.24 -3.92
N GLY A 326 20.95 -6.48 -3.15
CA GLY A 326 20.75 -5.08 -2.81
C GLY A 326 21.99 -4.44 -2.19
N PHE A 327 21.90 -3.16 -1.85
CA PHE A 327 23.00 -2.34 -1.33
C PHE A 327 22.76 -1.97 0.12
N GLU A 328 23.83 -1.70 0.88
CA GLU A 328 23.76 -1.13 2.21
C GLU A 328 23.37 0.36 2.14
N GLU A 329 22.09 0.63 2.35
CA GLU A 329 21.49 1.95 2.19
C GLU A 329 21.86 2.96 3.28
N TYR A 330 22.34 2.51 4.43
CA TYR A 330 22.68 3.40 5.55
C TYR A 330 24.17 3.72 5.64
N GLY A 331 25.02 3.10 4.81
CA GLY A 331 26.46 3.37 4.76
C GLY A 331 26.85 4.84 4.55
N PRO A 332 26.08 5.67 3.82
CA PRO A 332 26.37 7.10 3.67
C PRO A 332 26.13 7.97 4.91
N TYR A 333 25.57 7.41 6.00
CA TYR A 333 25.18 8.16 7.19
C TYR A 333 25.94 7.69 8.43
N ASP A 334 26.24 8.62 9.34
CA ASP A 334 26.86 8.33 10.63
C ASP A 334 25.84 7.69 11.58
N GLN A 335 25.99 6.38 11.72
CA GLN A 335 25.12 5.49 12.48
C GLN A 335 25.22 5.70 14.00
N THR A 336 26.25 6.43 14.50
CA THR A 336 26.34 6.76 15.93
C THR A 336 25.15 7.60 16.39
N TYR A 337 24.57 8.39 15.49
CA TYR A 337 23.37 9.19 15.71
C TYR A 337 22.07 8.40 15.56
N TRP A 338 22.10 7.07 15.47
CA TRP A 338 20.93 6.29 15.88
C TRP A 338 20.77 6.28 17.40
N GLY A 339 21.87 6.41 18.15
CA GLY A 339 21.89 6.45 19.61
C GLY A 339 21.89 5.08 20.30
N ASP A 340 22.04 3.98 19.56
CA ASP A 340 21.97 2.61 20.11
C ASP A 340 23.05 2.34 21.18
N GLY A 341 24.18 3.04 21.10
CA GLY A 341 25.24 2.98 22.12
C GLY A 341 24.93 3.70 23.43
N LEU A 342 23.91 4.56 23.48
CA LEU A 342 23.49 5.26 24.72
C LEU A 342 22.81 4.29 25.70
N HIS A 343 22.10 3.29 25.17
CA HIS A 343 21.31 2.33 25.94
C HIS A 343 21.47 0.90 25.38
N PRO A 344 22.62 0.24 25.61
CA PRO A 344 22.94 -1.04 24.98
C PRO A 344 22.01 -2.21 25.38
N ASN A 345 21.26 -2.07 26.49
CA ASN A 345 20.30 -3.07 26.98
C ASN A 345 18.84 -2.70 26.69
N GLN A 346 18.60 -1.68 25.86
CA GLN A 346 17.27 -1.23 25.46
C GLN A 346 16.46 -2.37 24.85
N ARG A 347 15.21 -2.52 25.29
CA ARG A 347 14.27 -3.49 24.72
C ARG A 347 14.04 -3.24 23.23
N THR A 348 14.04 -4.34 22.47
CA THR A 348 13.63 -4.35 21.06
C THR A 348 12.56 -5.40 20.80
N LEU A 349 11.59 -5.07 19.95
CA LEU A 349 10.53 -5.99 19.51
C LEU A 349 10.76 -6.41 18.06
N VAL A 350 10.41 -7.65 17.73
CA VAL A 350 10.61 -8.18 16.37
C VAL A 350 9.47 -7.76 15.46
N ILE A 351 9.78 -7.04 14.38
CA ILE A 351 8.75 -6.44 13.50
C ILE A 351 7.83 -7.45 12.81
N GLY A 352 8.34 -8.65 12.49
CA GLY A 352 7.54 -9.74 11.92
C GLY A 352 6.51 -10.35 12.88
N LYS A 353 6.58 -10.00 14.17
CA LYS A 353 5.69 -10.46 15.24
C LYS A 353 5.14 -9.31 16.09
N VAL A 354 5.10 -8.09 15.54
CA VAL A 354 4.85 -6.87 16.31
C VAL A 354 3.59 -6.93 17.20
N GLY A 355 2.48 -7.50 16.69
CA GLY A 355 1.27 -7.66 17.48
C GLY A 355 1.46 -8.56 18.71
N GLU A 356 2.04 -9.75 18.52
CA GLU A 356 2.37 -10.69 19.60
C GLU A 356 3.38 -10.07 20.60
N GLU A 357 4.44 -9.45 20.09
CA GLU A 357 5.52 -8.86 20.89
C GLU A 357 5.01 -7.73 21.79
N ILE A 358 4.13 -6.85 21.28
CA ILE A 358 3.50 -5.79 22.11
C ILE A 358 2.59 -6.41 23.17
N LEU A 359 1.76 -7.39 22.79
CA LEU A 359 0.82 -8.04 23.71
C LEU A 359 1.51 -8.82 24.84
N ASN A 360 2.71 -9.34 24.58
CA ASN A 360 3.51 -10.12 25.51
C ASN A 360 4.55 -9.29 26.27
N ALA A 361 4.77 -8.02 25.90
CA ALA A 361 5.69 -7.15 26.61
C ALA A 361 5.26 -7.00 28.07
N ARG A 362 6.14 -7.36 29.00
CA ARG A 362 5.98 -7.20 30.45
C ARG A 362 7.22 -6.50 31.00
N ASP A 363 7.08 -5.94 32.20
CA ASP A 363 8.16 -5.29 32.95
C ASP A 363 9.04 -4.32 32.12
N PRO A 364 8.44 -3.25 31.53
CA PRO A 364 7.05 -2.82 31.61
C PRO A 364 6.19 -3.24 30.40
N GLU A 365 4.87 -3.19 30.52
CA GLU A 365 3.97 -3.25 29.35
C GLU A 365 4.17 -2.04 28.42
N ILE A 366 3.79 -2.15 27.14
CA ILE A 366 3.79 -1.01 26.21
C ILE A 366 2.55 -0.14 26.48
N ARG A 367 2.78 1.10 26.90
CA ARG A 367 1.75 2.08 27.27
C ARG A 367 1.59 3.20 26.24
N VAL A 368 2.65 3.55 25.50
CA VAL A 368 2.60 4.58 24.44
C VAL A 368 3.23 4.03 23.18
N ILE A 369 2.60 4.27 22.04
CA ILE A 369 3.11 3.86 20.73
C ILE A 369 3.19 5.09 19.83
N VAL A 370 4.37 5.34 19.26
CA VAL A 370 4.59 6.40 18.27
C VAL A 370 5.00 5.75 16.96
N VAL A 371 4.19 5.96 15.91
CA VAL A 371 4.36 5.36 14.58
C VAL A 371 4.77 6.44 13.58
N THR A 372 5.89 6.21 12.88
CA THR A 372 6.40 7.03 11.77
C THR A 372 6.74 6.15 10.58
N ALA A 373 6.77 6.75 9.38
CA ALA A 373 7.19 6.10 8.14
C ALA A 373 6.57 4.71 7.86
N GLY A 374 5.35 4.42 8.32
CA GLY A 374 4.77 3.09 8.22
C GLY A 374 3.28 2.99 8.54
N ASN A 375 2.65 1.90 8.09
CA ASN A 375 1.27 1.52 8.40
C ASN A 375 1.26 0.05 8.86
N PRO A 376 1.70 -0.23 10.11
CA PRO A 376 1.83 -1.58 10.63
C PRO A 376 0.53 -2.39 10.57
N VAL A 377 -0.63 -1.77 10.83
CA VAL A 377 -1.92 -2.48 10.84
C VAL A 377 -2.23 -3.10 9.46
N CYS A 378 -1.89 -2.40 8.38
CA CYS A 378 -2.04 -2.91 7.01
C CYS A 378 -0.87 -3.82 6.59
N MET A 379 0.37 -3.45 6.90
CA MET A 379 1.56 -4.00 6.24
C MET A 379 2.28 -5.12 6.99
N ALA A 380 2.18 -5.18 8.31
CA ALA A 380 2.75 -6.27 9.09
C ALA A 380 1.80 -7.48 9.15
N PRO A 381 2.31 -8.71 9.35
CA PRO A 381 1.48 -9.91 9.38
C PRO A 381 0.59 -9.95 10.63
N ASN A 382 -0.48 -10.76 10.57
CA ASN A 382 -1.46 -10.92 11.63
C ASN A 382 -2.07 -9.57 12.06
N SER A 383 -2.63 -8.85 11.08
CA SER A 383 -3.22 -7.52 11.27
C SER A 383 -4.21 -7.45 12.44
N SER A 384 -5.02 -8.50 12.65
CA SER A 384 -5.97 -8.57 13.76
C SER A 384 -5.30 -8.48 15.14
N ARG A 385 -4.14 -9.13 15.32
CA ARG A 385 -3.37 -9.00 16.57
C ARG A 385 -2.80 -7.62 16.78
N ILE A 386 -2.42 -6.93 15.71
CA ILE A 386 -1.91 -5.55 15.80
C ILE A 386 -3.03 -4.61 16.24
N VAL A 387 -4.25 -4.79 15.72
CA VAL A 387 -5.43 -4.04 16.18
C VAL A 387 -5.66 -4.26 17.68
N GLU A 388 -5.59 -5.51 18.16
CA GLU A 388 -5.69 -5.81 19.60
C GLU A 388 -4.56 -5.14 20.40
N ALA A 389 -3.33 -5.24 19.92
CA ALA A 389 -2.14 -4.70 20.58
C ALA A 389 -2.19 -3.17 20.73
N PHE A 390 -2.50 -2.45 19.66
CA PHE A 390 -2.63 -0.99 19.68
C PHE A 390 -3.81 -0.55 20.55
N GLY A 391 -4.91 -1.31 20.57
CA GLY A 391 -6.06 -1.03 21.43
C GLY A 391 -5.80 -1.15 22.94
N LYS A 392 -4.66 -1.72 23.37
CA LYS A 392 -4.26 -1.79 24.79
C LYS A 392 -3.34 -0.65 25.22
N ALA A 393 -2.75 0.09 24.29
CA ALA A 393 -1.92 1.23 24.63
C ALA A 393 -2.77 2.36 25.22
N GLU A 394 -2.20 3.13 26.14
CA GLU A 394 -2.86 4.31 26.70
C GLU A 394 -2.85 5.52 25.77
N MET A 395 -1.95 5.51 24.78
CA MET A 395 -1.89 6.52 23.72
C MET A 395 -1.18 5.96 22.49
N VAL A 396 -1.79 6.13 21.32
CA VAL A 396 -1.18 5.86 20.02
C VAL A 396 -1.06 7.17 19.24
N VAL A 397 0.16 7.48 18.79
CA VAL A 397 0.45 8.63 17.94
C VAL A 397 0.88 8.13 16.57
N TYR A 398 0.28 8.67 15.53
CA TYR A 398 0.57 8.31 14.15
C TYR A 398 0.98 9.54 13.35
N SER A 399 2.10 9.45 12.63
CA SER A 399 2.47 10.42 11.61
C SER A 399 2.26 9.85 10.21
N GLY A 400 1.62 10.63 9.34
CA GLY A 400 1.37 10.22 7.97
C GLY A 400 0.60 11.27 7.16
N HIS A 401 0.13 10.86 5.98
CA HIS A 401 -0.60 11.75 5.06
C HIS A 401 -2.11 11.53 5.06
N PHE A 402 -2.59 10.32 5.34
CA PHE A 402 -3.99 9.92 5.15
C PHE A 402 -4.52 9.18 6.38
N MET A 403 -5.84 9.19 6.57
CA MET A 403 -6.53 8.43 7.61
C MET A 403 -6.61 6.94 7.24
N ASP A 404 -5.45 6.26 7.27
CA ASP A 404 -5.29 4.84 6.98
C ASP A 404 -5.63 3.93 8.18
N ASP A 405 -5.45 2.61 8.03
CA ASP A 405 -5.79 1.62 9.07
C ASP A 405 -5.04 1.84 10.40
N THR A 406 -3.81 2.37 10.36
CA THR A 406 -3.06 2.65 11.59
C THR A 406 -3.55 3.96 12.22
N ALA A 407 -3.82 4.97 11.39
CA ALA A 407 -4.40 6.22 11.85
C ALA A 407 -5.76 6.01 12.54
N GLU A 408 -6.59 5.07 12.10
CA GLU A 408 -7.87 4.75 12.76
C GLU A 408 -7.72 4.33 14.22
N LEU A 409 -6.58 3.74 14.60
CA LEU A 409 -6.27 3.33 15.97
C LEU A 409 -5.53 4.40 16.76
N ALA A 410 -5.13 5.51 16.13
CA ALA A 410 -4.40 6.58 16.78
C ALA A 410 -5.31 7.51 17.60
N ASP A 411 -4.76 8.11 18.66
CA ASP A 411 -5.38 9.18 19.45
C ASP A 411 -4.92 10.56 18.97
N VAL A 412 -3.73 10.63 18.37
CA VAL A 412 -3.14 11.84 17.80
C VAL A 412 -2.63 11.55 16.39
N PHE A 413 -2.98 12.43 15.46
CA PHE A 413 -2.48 12.41 14.09
C PHE A 413 -1.55 13.60 13.86
N LEU A 414 -0.33 13.31 13.41
CA LEU A 414 0.69 14.30 13.08
C LEU A 414 0.89 14.39 11.55
N PRO A 415 0.39 15.43 10.87
CA PRO A 415 0.41 15.50 9.41
C PRO A 415 1.83 15.73 8.86
N ALA A 416 2.31 14.77 8.08
CA ALA A 416 3.65 14.79 7.51
C ALA A 416 3.71 15.55 6.17
N THR A 417 4.85 16.20 5.93
CA THR A 417 5.26 16.64 4.60
C THR A 417 5.53 15.44 3.70
N THR A 418 5.22 15.61 2.42
CA THR A 418 5.81 14.82 1.35
C THR A 418 7.25 15.27 1.13
N PHE A 419 8.07 14.41 0.51
CA PHE A 419 9.45 14.75 0.12
C PHE A 419 9.61 15.97 -0.81
N LEU A 420 8.51 16.52 -1.34
CA LEU A 420 8.53 17.71 -2.20
C LEU A 420 8.40 19.01 -1.39
N GLU A 421 8.24 18.93 -0.07
CA GLU A 421 8.00 20.04 0.85
C GLU A 421 9.12 20.18 1.91
N GLU A 422 10.16 19.35 1.83
CA GLU A 422 11.22 19.26 2.84
C GLU A 422 12.63 19.18 2.21
N ASP A 423 13.65 19.48 3.03
CA ASP A 423 15.07 19.47 2.68
C ASP A 423 15.77 18.31 3.40
N ASP A 424 16.34 17.37 2.64
CA ASP A 424 17.01 16.18 3.16
C ASP A 424 17.92 15.53 2.08
N LEU A 425 18.52 14.37 2.39
CA LEU A 425 19.30 13.55 1.46
C LEU A 425 18.78 12.12 1.42
N MET A 426 18.85 11.49 0.24
CA MET A 426 18.34 10.13 0.00
C MET A 426 19.43 9.24 -0.62
N ALA A 427 19.84 8.23 0.13
CA ALA A 427 20.59 7.08 -0.35
C ALA A 427 19.65 6.00 -0.94
N SER A 428 20.22 5.07 -1.70
CA SER A 428 19.46 4.00 -2.36
C SER A 428 19.91 2.62 -1.91
N TYR A 429 18.96 1.70 -1.78
CA TYR A 429 19.24 0.28 -1.58
C TYR A 429 19.36 -0.51 -2.89
N GLY A 430 19.36 0.19 -4.04
CA GLY A 430 19.49 -0.41 -5.36
C GLY A 430 20.60 0.18 -6.25
N HIS A 431 21.33 1.19 -5.81
CA HIS A 431 22.50 1.75 -6.50
C HIS A 431 23.37 2.64 -5.59
N ASN A 432 24.58 2.95 -6.03
CA ASN A 432 25.59 3.71 -5.27
C ASN A 432 25.51 5.24 -5.45
N PHE A 433 24.30 5.81 -5.53
CA PHE A 433 24.12 7.26 -5.65
C PHE A 433 23.31 7.79 -4.47
N VAL A 434 23.75 8.93 -3.93
CA VAL A 434 23.01 9.74 -2.95
C VAL A 434 22.50 10.98 -3.67
N GLY A 435 21.20 11.23 -3.58
CA GLY A 435 20.55 12.36 -4.25
C GLY A 435 19.97 13.37 -3.27
N PRO A 436 19.76 14.63 -3.71
CA PRO A 436 19.12 15.64 -2.89
C PRO A 436 17.62 15.38 -2.78
N VAL A 437 17.05 15.68 -1.63
CA VAL A 437 15.61 15.89 -1.44
C VAL A 437 15.45 17.39 -1.22
N ASN A 438 15.27 18.14 -2.31
CA ASN A 438 15.11 19.59 -2.22
C ASN A 438 13.62 19.95 -2.14
N PRO A 439 13.25 20.95 -1.32
CA PRO A 439 11.87 21.43 -1.23
C PRO A 439 11.49 22.12 -2.56
N ALA A 440 10.49 21.58 -3.22
CA ALA A 440 9.95 22.14 -4.47
C ALA A 440 8.86 23.19 -4.19
N ILE A 441 8.05 22.96 -3.16
CA ILE A 441 6.95 23.82 -2.72
C ILE A 441 7.03 24.05 -1.22
N GLU A 442 6.36 25.08 -0.73
CA GLU A 442 6.11 25.22 0.72
C GLU A 442 5.22 24.08 1.22
N PRO A 443 5.34 23.68 2.50
CA PRO A 443 4.45 22.70 3.11
C PRO A 443 2.97 23.05 2.91
N VAL A 444 2.18 22.07 2.45
CA VAL A 444 0.73 22.26 2.24
C VAL A 444 0.01 22.25 3.59
N GLY A 445 -0.66 23.36 3.90
CA GLY A 445 -1.37 23.54 5.16
C GLY A 445 -0.39 23.74 6.32
N GLU A 446 -0.56 22.97 7.38
CA GLU A 446 0.28 22.99 8.58
C GLU A 446 1.17 21.73 8.68
N THR A 447 1.41 21.01 7.59
CA THR A 447 2.27 19.82 7.61
C THR A 447 3.69 20.16 8.01
N LYS A 448 4.37 19.25 8.73
CA LYS A 448 5.79 19.36 9.07
C LYS A 448 6.54 18.11 8.64
N SER A 449 7.85 18.20 8.42
CA SER A 449 8.64 16.97 8.29
C SER A 449 8.71 16.27 9.63
N GLU A 450 8.73 14.94 9.63
CA GLU A 450 8.84 14.17 10.88
C GLU A 450 10.03 14.66 11.71
N PHE A 451 11.16 14.95 11.06
CA PHE A 451 12.32 15.55 11.72
C PHE A 451 11.99 16.88 12.44
N GLN A 452 11.30 17.81 11.78
CA GLN A 452 10.84 19.06 12.42
C GLN A 452 9.88 18.79 13.58
N MET A 453 8.98 17.80 13.45
CA MET A 453 8.08 17.39 14.55
C MET A 453 8.88 16.99 15.79
N PHE A 454 9.92 16.17 15.62
CA PHE A 454 10.77 15.72 16.73
C PHE A 454 11.67 16.85 17.26
N GLN A 455 12.10 17.82 16.44
CA GLN A 455 12.77 19.01 16.95
C GLN A 455 11.87 19.84 17.87
N GLU A 456 10.61 20.05 17.48
CA GLU A 456 9.66 20.77 18.30
C GLU A 456 9.23 19.98 19.53
N LEU A 457 9.09 18.66 19.42
CA LEU A 457 8.85 17.79 20.57
C LEU A 457 10.02 17.85 21.56
N ALA A 458 11.27 17.79 21.08
CA ALA A 458 12.48 17.88 21.89
C ALA A 458 12.56 19.16 22.71
N ALA A 459 11.93 20.25 22.26
CA ALA A 459 11.85 21.50 23.02
C ALA A 459 11.20 21.33 24.40
N ARG A 460 10.39 20.28 24.60
CA ARG A 460 9.71 19.97 25.85
C ARG A 460 10.53 19.09 26.81
N PHE A 461 11.77 18.75 26.45
CA PHE A 461 12.65 17.85 27.22
C PHE A 461 14.01 18.48 27.55
N PRO A 462 14.70 18.03 28.62
CA PRO A 462 15.99 18.59 29.03
C PRO A 462 17.11 18.45 27.98
N PHE A 463 17.04 17.43 27.11
CA PHE A 463 18.02 17.18 26.06
C PHE A 463 17.82 18.05 24.79
N ALA A 464 16.93 19.05 24.84
CA ALA A 464 16.60 19.92 23.71
C ALA A 464 17.83 20.46 22.96
N GLY A 465 18.87 20.89 23.69
CA GLY A 465 20.10 21.45 23.13
C GLY A 465 20.96 20.44 22.36
N GLU A 466 20.80 19.14 22.61
CA GLU A 466 21.54 18.09 21.89
C GLU A 466 20.91 17.80 20.53
N TYR A 467 19.57 17.83 20.48
CA TYR A 467 18.78 17.45 19.31
C TYR A 467 18.41 18.62 18.38
N ARG A 468 18.07 19.80 18.95
CA ARG A 468 17.58 20.94 18.18
C ARG A 468 18.73 21.72 17.55
N ARG A 469 19.06 21.35 16.31
CA ARG A 469 20.02 22.03 15.45
C ARG A 469 19.37 22.31 14.09
N SER A 470 19.94 23.21 13.31
CA SER A 470 19.45 23.48 11.96
C SER A 470 19.55 22.23 11.07
N VAL A 471 18.78 22.23 9.97
CA VAL A 471 18.84 21.20 8.93
C VAL A 471 20.28 21.06 8.40
N ASP A 472 20.92 22.17 8.04
CA ASP A 472 22.28 22.16 7.49
C ASP A 472 23.29 21.61 8.50
N GLU A 473 23.24 22.01 9.78
CA GLU A 473 24.13 21.46 10.82
C GLU A 473 23.97 19.95 10.99
N TRP A 474 22.73 19.44 10.94
CA TRP A 474 22.49 18.00 11.03
C TRP A 474 22.91 17.25 9.78
N LEU A 475 22.66 17.78 8.57
CA LEU A 475 23.14 17.18 7.33
C LEU A 475 24.68 17.15 7.28
N GLU A 476 25.33 18.24 7.69
CA GLU A 476 26.79 18.30 7.83
C GLU A 476 27.31 17.23 8.80
N THR A 477 26.62 17.04 9.93
CA THR A 477 27.01 16.05 10.95
C THR A 477 26.74 14.62 10.50
N ILE A 478 25.49 14.27 10.21
CA ILE A 478 25.06 12.90 9.95
C ILE A 478 25.59 12.36 8.62
N CYS A 479 25.91 13.22 7.64
CA CYS A 479 26.48 12.78 6.37
C CYS A 479 28.02 12.88 6.35
N THR A 480 28.68 12.93 7.50
CA THR A 480 30.16 12.92 7.59
C THR A 480 30.82 11.84 6.70
N PRO A 481 30.34 10.58 6.67
CA PRO A 481 30.91 9.55 5.79
C PRO A 481 30.86 9.89 4.29
N LEU A 482 29.91 10.73 3.87
CA LEU A 482 29.77 11.21 2.50
C LEU A 482 30.77 12.34 2.20
N TRP A 483 30.98 13.24 3.16
CA TRP A 483 31.93 14.35 3.04
C TRP A 483 33.37 13.87 3.00
N GLU A 484 33.70 12.81 3.74
CA GLU A 484 35.01 12.15 3.69
C GLU A 484 35.33 11.56 2.31
N GLN A 485 34.31 11.29 1.49
CA GLN A 485 34.46 10.83 0.10
C GLN A 485 34.59 11.99 -0.90
N GLY A 486 34.57 13.24 -0.43
CA GLY A 486 34.75 14.43 -1.25
C GLY A 486 33.45 15.05 -1.79
N ALA A 487 32.28 14.65 -1.28
CA ALA A 487 31.03 15.34 -1.57
C ALA A 487 30.96 16.68 -0.80
N THR A 488 30.10 17.59 -1.28
CA THR A 488 29.68 18.77 -0.52
C THR A 488 28.17 18.92 -0.55
N LEU A 489 27.59 19.52 0.49
CA LEU A 489 26.14 19.76 0.54
C LEU A 489 25.67 20.66 -0.62
N GLU A 490 26.48 21.65 -1.02
CA GLU A 490 26.15 22.54 -2.15
C GLU A 490 26.08 21.79 -3.49
N GLU A 491 26.98 20.84 -3.72
CA GLU A 491 26.98 20.02 -4.94
C GLU A 491 25.82 19.02 -4.96
N LEU A 492 25.55 18.37 -3.83
CA LEU A 492 24.42 17.45 -3.69
C LEU A 492 23.08 18.13 -3.95
N ARG A 493 22.87 19.34 -3.45
CA ARG A 493 21.66 20.13 -3.74
C ARG A 493 21.45 20.38 -5.25
N LYS A 494 22.51 20.26 -6.08
CA LYS A 494 22.43 20.42 -7.53
C LYS A 494 22.23 19.10 -8.30
N GLY A 495 22.55 17.95 -7.70
CA GLY A 495 22.44 16.65 -8.37
C GLY A 495 23.03 15.48 -7.56
N PRO A 496 22.93 14.25 -8.07
CA PRO A 496 23.36 13.06 -7.33
C PRO A 496 24.88 12.98 -7.20
N PHE A 497 25.35 12.56 -6.03
CA PHE A 497 26.74 12.18 -5.78
C PHE A 497 26.92 10.67 -5.88
N ARG A 498 28.04 10.22 -6.44
CA ARG A 498 28.38 8.80 -6.56
C ARG A 498 29.30 8.38 -5.42
N LEU A 499 28.87 7.39 -4.64
CA LEU A 499 29.68 6.81 -3.58
C LEU A 499 30.92 6.11 -4.14
N ASN A 500 32.01 6.12 -3.37
CA ASN A 500 33.20 5.33 -3.64
C ASN A 500 32.94 3.85 -3.29
N ALA A 501 32.17 3.18 -4.16
CA ALA A 501 31.81 1.78 -4.05
C ALA A 501 32.30 1.00 -5.29
N PRO A 502 32.63 -0.30 -5.15
CA PRO A 502 33.11 -1.10 -6.27
C PRO A 502 32.05 -1.24 -7.36
N MET A 503 32.48 -1.14 -8.63
CA MET A 503 31.64 -1.52 -9.78
C MET A 503 31.40 -3.03 -9.80
N VAL A 504 32.47 -3.78 -9.53
CA VAL A 504 32.53 -5.24 -9.54
C VAL A 504 33.05 -5.67 -8.16
N PRO A 505 32.19 -6.14 -7.26
CA PRO A 505 32.62 -6.65 -5.97
C PRO A 505 33.44 -7.94 -6.15
N TYR A 506 34.35 -8.19 -5.20
CA TYR A 506 35.16 -9.43 -5.13
C TYR A 506 36.04 -9.71 -6.36
N ALA A 507 36.40 -8.66 -7.14
CA ALA A 507 37.20 -8.80 -8.35
C ALA A 507 38.63 -9.34 -8.10
N ASP A 508 39.14 -9.19 -6.88
CA ASP A 508 40.41 -9.74 -6.42
C ASP A 508 40.29 -11.20 -5.93
N GLY A 509 39.08 -11.75 -5.89
CA GLY A 509 38.79 -13.08 -5.36
C GLY A 509 38.70 -13.15 -3.83
N THR A 510 38.71 -12.02 -3.14
CA THR A 510 38.60 -11.94 -1.68
C THR A 510 37.17 -11.62 -1.28
N PHE A 511 36.67 -12.30 -0.26
CA PHE A 511 35.35 -12.06 0.33
C PHE A 511 35.51 -11.52 1.76
N PRO A 512 34.67 -10.58 2.22
CA PRO A 512 34.70 -10.02 3.57
C PRO A 512 34.23 -11.01 4.67
N THR A 513 34.62 -12.28 4.56
CA THR A 513 34.47 -13.30 5.60
C THR A 513 35.75 -13.38 6.44
N GLU A 514 35.68 -14.00 7.62
CA GLU A 514 36.86 -14.22 8.46
C GLU A 514 38.00 -14.97 7.76
N SER A 515 37.67 -15.82 6.77
CA SER A 515 38.64 -16.60 6.01
C SER A 515 39.16 -15.90 4.74
N GLY A 516 38.56 -14.78 4.35
CA GLY A 516 38.81 -14.15 3.05
C GLY A 516 38.17 -14.89 1.86
N LYS A 517 37.42 -15.97 2.11
CA LYS A 517 36.86 -16.90 1.11
C LYS A 517 35.34 -17.00 1.20
N PHE A 518 34.69 -17.37 0.10
CA PHE A 518 33.25 -17.66 0.06
C PHE A 518 32.91 -18.85 0.97
N GLN A 519 31.83 -18.77 1.76
CA GLN A 519 31.38 -19.87 2.61
C GLN A 519 30.25 -20.65 1.94
N LEU A 520 30.53 -21.88 1.49
CA LEU A 520 29.49 -22.76 0.98
C LEU A 520 28.61 -23.26 2.12
N MET A 521 27.35 -23.55 1.79
CA MET A 521 26.43 -24.23 2.70
C MET A 521 26.93 -25.65 2.99
N THR A 522 27.01 -26.02 4.26
CA THR A 522 27.53 -27.33 4.70
C THR A 522 26.43 -28.30 5.12
N GLU A 523 25.19 -27.83 5.29
CA GLU A 523 24.05 -28.62 5.72
C GLU A 523 22.80 -28.24 4.91
N PHE A 524 22.01 -29.23 4.54
CA PHE A 524 20.73 -29.05 3.85
C PHE A 524 19.76 -30.12 4.33
N ASP A 525 18.70 -29.68 5.01
CA ASP A 525 17.58 -30.54 5.36
C ASP A 525 16.41 -30.31 4.38
N PRO A 526 16.14 -31.25 3.46
CA PRO A 526 15.02 -31.09 2.53
C PRO A 526 13.65 -31.23 3.22
N SER A 527 13.57 -31.78 4.45
CA SER A 527 12.29 -32.02 5.12
C SER A 527 11.62 -30.74 5.58
N VAL A 528 12.38 -29.70 5.93
CA VAL A 528 11.81 -28.38 6.31
C VAL A 528 11.18 -27.65 5.13
N LEU A 529 11.45 -28.11 3.92
CA LEU A 529 10.80 -27.61 2.73
C LEU A 529 9.39 -28.20 2.63
N GLU A 530 9.15 -29.43 3.10
CA GLU A 530 7.82 -30.07 3.06
C GLU A 530 6.78 -29.21 3.81
N ASP A 531 5.78 -28.77 3.07
CA ASP A 531 4.71 -27.92 3.59
C ASP A 531 3.47 -28.24 2.75
N ASP A 532 2.85 -29.37 3.00
CA ASP A 532 1.57 -29.75 2.42
C ASP A 532 0.48 -29.60 3.49
N ASP A 533 -0.55 -28.83 3.16
CA ASP A 533 -1.72 -28.63 4.01
C ASP A 533 -2.96 -28.92 3.15
N PRO A 534 -3.60 -30.09 3.31
CA PRO A 534 -4.77 -30.46 2.54
C PRO A 534 -5.97 -29.52 2.74
N ASP A 535 -6.08 -28.89 3.91
CA ASP A 535 -7.16 -27.95 4.24
C ASP A 535 -6.91 -26.58 3.58
N PHE A 536 -5.63 -26.21 3.43
CA PHE A 536 -5.19 -24.98 2.77
C PHE A 536 -4.18 -25.29 1.64
N PRO A 537 -4.66 -25.81 0.48
CA PRO A 537 -3.77 -26.42 -0.52
C PRO A 537 -2.89 -25.42 -1.28
N TYR A 538 -3.19 -24.12 -1.25
CA TYR A 538 -2.48 -23.13 -2.04
C TYR A 538 -1.51 -22.29 -1.23
N LYS A 539 -0.29 -22.11 -1.74
CA LYS A 539 0.59 -21.03 -1.28
C LYS A 539 0.04 -19.68 -1.74
N PHE A 540 -0.08 -18.73 -0.82
CA PHE A 540 -0.61 -17.40 -1.11
C PHE A 540 0.51 -16.38 -1.30
N LEU A 541 0.67 -15.91 -2.53
CA LEU A 541 1.73 -14.98 -2.92
C LEU A 541 1.17 -13.55 -3.02
N THR A 542 1.45 -12.73 -2.02
CA THR A 542 1.15 -11.29 -2.01
C THR A 542 2.29 -10.50 -2.67
N ILE A 543 2.16 -10.23 -3.97
CA ILE A 543 3.21 -9.61 -4.79
C ILE A 543 3.15 -8.09 -4.75
N ALA A 544 4.25 -7.44 -5.13
CA ALA A 544 4.30 -5.98 -5.25
C ALA A 544 3.41 -5.49 -6.43
N PRO A 545 2.53 -4.50 -6.20
CA PRO A 545 1.64 -3.96 -7.22
C PRO A 545 2.39 -3.15 -8.28
N HIS A 546 1.83 -3.08 -9.49
CA HIS A 546 2.34 -2.17 -10.51
C HIS A 546 1.89 -0.72 -10.27
N GLY A 547 0.65 -0.54 -9.80
CA GLY A 547 -0.10 0.72 -9.73
C GLY A 547 0.32 1.69 -8.62
N TYR A 548 0.82 1.15 -7.50
CA TYR A 548 1.09 1.89 -6.27
C TYR A 548 2.31 1.27 -5.54
N ILE A 549 2.66 1.77 -4.34
CA ILE A 549 3.74 1.22 -3.50
C ILE A 549 3.13 0.89 -2.14
N CYS A 550 3.24 -0.37 -1.71
CA CYS A 550 2.74 -0.82 -0.41
C CYS A 550 1.33 -0.28 -0.13
N SER A 551 1.08 0.33 1.03
CA SER A 551 -0.20 0.93 1.41
C SER A 551 -0.36 2.40 1.00
N GLU A 552 0.52 2.95 0.15
CA GLU A 552 0.47 4.36 -0.28
C GLU A 552 -0.61 4.60 -1.34
N ARG A 553 -1.86 4.58 -0.88
CA ARG A 553 -3.08 4.87 -1.65
C ARG A 553 -3.98 5.82 -0.84
N THR A 554 -5.03 6.35 -1.47
CA THR A 554 -6.16 6.94 -0.74
C THR A 554 -7.30 5.92 -0.62
N LEU A 555 -8.33 6.21 0.19
CA LEU A 555 -9.48 5.32 0.30
C LEU A 555 -10.24 5.24 -1.02
N ALA A 556 -10.40 6.36 -1.73
CA ALA A 556 -11.11 6.41 -3.01
C ALA A 556 -10.45 5.58 -4.12
N GLU A 557 -9.12 5.42 -4.07
CA GLU A 557 -8.35 4.61 -5.03
C GLU A 557 -8.57 3.10 -4.89
N HIS A 558 -9.20 2.61 -3.82
CA HIS A 558 -9.50 1.20 -3.65
C HIS A 558 -10.75 0.80 -4.44
N GLU A 559 -10.63 -0.30 -5.19
CA GLU A 559 -11.77 -0.98 -5.80
C GLU A 559 -12.70 -1.56 -4.71
N ALA A 560 -13.94 -1.90 -5.06
CA ALA A 560 -14.89 -2.46 -4.10
C ALA A 560 -14.37 -3.75 -3.43
N LEU A 561 -13.76 -4.64 -4.22
CA LEU A 561 -13.15 -5.88 -3.78
C LEU A 561 -11.69 -5.98 -4.28
N PRO A 562 -10.79 -6.59 -3.50
CA PRO A 562 -9.48 -6.95 -4.03
C PRO A 562 -9.63 -8.11 -5.03
N SER A 563 -8.61 -8.30 -5.87
CA SER A 563 -8.58 -9.42 -6.82
C SER A 563 -7.57 -10.48 -6.39
N ILE A 564 -7.92 -11.74 -6.63
CA ILE A 564 -6.99 -12.86 -6.57
C ILE A 564 -6.92 -13.56 -7.92
N ARG A 565 -5.75 -14.12 -8.22
CA ARG A 565 -5.53 -14.95 -9.41
C ARG A 565 -5.39 -16.41 -9.03
N LEU A 566 -6.09 -17.28 -9.76
CA LEU A 566 -6.07 -18.74 -9.62
C LEU A 566 -5.92 -19.39 -11.01
N ALA A 567 -5.32 -20.58 -11.07
CA ALA A 567 -5.18 -21.31 -12.32
C ALA A 567 -6.57 -21.72 -12.85
N THR A 568 -6.82 -21.57 -14.14
CA THR A 568 -8.13 -21.87 -14.75
C THR A 568 -8.61 -23.29 -14.42
N GLY A 569 -7.72 -24.28 -14.50
CA GLY A 569 -8.05 -25.67 -14.15
C GLY A 569 -8.44 -25.86 -12.68
N GLU A 570 -7.84 -25.09 -11.76
CA GLU A 570 -8.16 -25.16 -10.33
C GLU A 570 -9.47 -24.48 -9.96
N ALA A 571 -9.81 -23.39 -10.66
CA ALA A 571 -11.12 -22.75 -10.55
C ALA A 571 -12.23 -23.70 -11.04
N HIS A 572 -12.05 -24.34 -12.20
CA HIS A 572 -13.03 -25.29 -12.76
C HIS A 572 -13.25 -26.51 -11.85
N LYS A 573 -12.21 -27.06 -11.22
CA LYS A 573 -12.33 -28.14 -10.23
C LYS A 573 -13.24 -27.77 -9.05
N ARG A 574 -13.39 -26.47 -8.77
CA ARG A 574 -14.21 -25.91 -7.68
C ARG A 574 -15.55 -25.36 -8.16
N GLY A 575 -15.88 -25.51 -9.45
CA GLY A 575 -17.10 -24.95 -10.04
C GLY A 575 -17.10 -23.42 -10.14
N LEU A 576 -15.93 -22.79 -10.07
CA LEU A 576 -15.76 -21.34 -10.12
C LEU A 576 -15.38 -20.87 -11.54
N LYS A 577 -15.80 -19.66 -11.89
CA LYS A 577 -15.49 -18.99 -13.17
C LYS A 577 -14.85 -17.61 -12.93
N ASP A 578 -14.25 -17.07 -13.98
CA ASP A 578 -13.72 -15.70 -13.95
C ASP A 578 -14.80 -14.70 -13.54
N GLY A 579 -14.45 -13.78 -12.65
CA GLY A 579 -15.36 -12.76 -12.15
C GLY A 579 -16.25 -13.19 -10.98
N ASP A 580 -16.18 -14.45 -10.54
CA ASP A 580 -16.91 -14.87 -9.34
C ASP A 580 -16.40 -14.17 -8.08
N HIS A 581 -17.31 -13.90 -7.16
CA HIS A 581 -17.00 -13.50 -5.79
C HIS A 581 -16.66 -14.75 -4.98
N VAL A 582 -15.50 -14.76 -4.32
CA VAL A 582 -14.97 -15.93 -3.61
C VAL A 582 -14.47 -15.55 -2.23
N LEU A 583 -14.54 -16.49 -1.30
CA LEU A 583 -13.94 -16.34 0.02
C LEU A 583 -12.52 -16.93 -0.01
N VAL A 584 -11.54 -16.10 0.29
CA VAL A 584 -10.14 -16.51 0.48
C VAL A 584 -9.96 -16.76 1.96
N ARG A 585 -9.68 -18.00 2.36
CA ARG A 585 -9.61 -18.40 3.77
C ARG A 585 -8.25 -18.97 4.11
N SER A 586 -7.71 -18.59 5.27
CA SER A 586 -6.58 -19.24 5.92
C SER A 586 -6.96 -19.70 7.34
N ALA A 587 -6.01 -20.28 8.07
CA ALA A 587 -6.19 -20.59 9.49
C ALA A 587 -6.39 -19.34 10.38
N TYR A 588 -6.10 -18.14 9.87
CA TYR A 588 -6.08 -16.88 10.64
C TYR A 588 -7.27 -15.97 10.35
N GLY A 589 -7.89 -16.12 9.19
CA GLY A 589 -9.01 -15.28 8.80
C GLY A 589 -9.58 -15.64 7.43
N SER A 590 -10.50 -14.81 6.99
CA SER A 590 -11.10 -14.90 5.67
C SER A 590 -11.35 -13.52 5.08
N LEU A 591 -11.26 -13.40 3.76
CA LEU A 591 -11.46 -12.14 3.05
C LEU A 591 -12.18 -12.40 1.73
N LEU A 592 -13.18 -11.57 1.42
CA LEU A 592 -13.91 -11.65 0.16
C LEU A 592 -13.08 -11.02 -0.96
N ALA A 593 -12.96 -11.73 -2.08
CA ALA A 593 -12.20 -11.27 -3.23
C ALA A 593 -12.91 -11.58 -4.54
N LEU A 594 -12.51 -10.85 -5.58
CA LEU A 594 -12.92 -11.09 -6.95
C LEU A 594 -11.94 -12.08 -7.61
N LEU A 595 -12.46 -13.19 -8.13
CA LEU A 595 -11.67 -14.20 -8.80
C LEU A 595 -11.27 -13.74 -10.21
N ARG A 596 -9.99 -13.94 -10.53
CA ARG A 596 -9.44 -13.88 -11.87
C ARG A 596 -8.78 -15.20 -12.21
N VAL A 597 -9.14 -15.81 -13.35
CA VAL A 597 -8.53 -17.07 -13.79
C VAL A 597 -7.39 -16.83 -14.79
N ASP A 598 -6.32 -17.61 -14.70
CA ASP A 598 -5.16 -17.49 -15.59
C ASP A 598 -4.68 -18.89 -16.02
N GLU A 599 -4.70 -19.18 -17.33
CA GLU A 599 -4.25 -20.46 -17.89
C GLU A 599 -2.73 -20.67 -17.75
N GLY A 600 -1.95 -19.60 -17.63
CA GLY A 600 -0.49 -19.66 -17.54
C GLY A 600 0.05 -19.77 -16.11
N MET A 601 -0.83 -19.85 -15.11
CA MET A 601 -0.45 -19.87 -13.69
C MET A 601 -0.32 -21.30 -13.17
N ARG A 602 0.58 -21.51 -12.20
CA ARG A 602 0.73 -22.81 -11.52
C ARG A 602 -0.53 -23.15 -10.73
N SER A 603 -0.82 -24.44 -10.59
CA SER A 603 -1.99 -24.96 -9.88
C SER A 603 -1.87 -24.96 -8.36
N ASP A 604 -0.69 -24.72 -7.80
CA ASP A 604 -0.40 -24.78 -6.37
C ASP A 604 -0.29 -23.41 -5.69
N VAL A 605 -0.63 -22.32 -6.41
CA VAL A 605 -0.52 -20.95 -5.91
C VAL A 605 -1.79 -20.14 -6.12
N VAL A 606 -2.01 -19.18 -5.23
CA VAL A 606 -2.94 -18.05 -5.41
C VAL A 606 -2.13 -16.77 -5.33
N ILE A 607 -2.38 -15.83 -6.24
CA ILE A 607 -1.61 -14.57 -6.29
C ILE A 607 -2.53 -13.38 -6.06
N ALA A 608 -2.10 -12.44 -5.22
CA ALA A 608 -2.75 -11.15 -5.03
C ALA A 608 -1.74 -10.01 -4.98
N GLU A 609 -2.17 -8.78 -5.26
CA GLU A 609 -1.35 -7.59 -5.03
C GLU A 609 -1.44 -7.15 -3.56
N ARG A 610 -0.31 -6.88 -2.92
CA ARG A 610 -0.25 -6.44 -1.51
C ARG A 610 -0.62 -4.96 -1.35
N GLY A 611 -0.82 -4.55 -0.09
CA GLY A 611 -0.87 -3.14 0.31
C GLY A 611 -2.24 -2.48 0.15
N GLY A 612 -3.32 -3.25 0.11
CA GLY A 612 -4.66 -2.69 0.25
C GLY A 612 -5.05 -2.53 1.72
N TRP A 613 -5.82 -1.49 2.02
CA TRP A 613 -6.23 -1.17 3.39
C TRP A 613 -7.28 -2.14 3.93
N ASN A 614 -7.23 -2.41 5.24
CA ASN A 614 -8.19 -3.29 5.92
C ASN A 614 -9.60 -2.69 5.89
N LYS A 615 -9.73 -1.40 6.21
CA LYS A 615 -10.99 -0.62 6.14
C LYS A 615 -11.63 -0.59 4.75
N ALA A 616 -10.82 -0.79 3.71
CA ALA A 616 -11.27 -0.87 2.32
C ALA A 616 -11.68 -2.30 1.90
N GLY A 617 -11.51 -3.31 2.78
CA GLY A 617 -11.75 -4.72 2.48
C GLY A 617 -10.61 -5.42 1.74
N HIS A 618 -9.40 -4.83 1.69
CA HIS A 618 -8.25 -5.35 0.92
C HIS A 618 -7.10 -5.88 1.80
N GLY A 619 -7.36 -6.07 3.09
CA GLY A 619 -6.39 -6.44 4.12
C GLY A 619 -5.89 -7.89 4.06
N PHE A 620 -5.11 -8.26 3.05
CA PHE A 620 -4.61 -9.64 2.92
C PHE A 620 -3.73 -10.13 4.08
N ASN A 621 -3.13 -9.21 4.85
CA ASN A 621 -2.36 -9.57 6.04
C ASN A 621 -3.22 -10.02 7.23
N LEU A 622 -4.55 -9.91 7.13
CA LEU A 622 -5.50 -10.61 8.03
C LEU A 622 -5.44 -12.13 7.86
N LEU A 623 -4.98 -12.62 6.71
CA LEU A 623 -4.84 -14.05 6.41
C LEU A 623 -3.46 -14.59 6.81
N THR A 624 -2.49 -13.71 7.04
CA THR A 624 -1.07 -14.05 7.21
C THR A 624 -0.72 -14.24 8.68
N ARG A 625 0.00 -15.30 9.01
CA ARG A 625 0.54 -15.53 10.35
C ARG A 625 1.75 -14.66 10.66
N ASP A 626 1.89 -14.27 11.91
CA ASP A 626 3.08 -13.64 12.46
C ASP A 626 4.21 -14.65 12.68
N MET A 627 5.33 -14.45 11.99
CA MET A 627 6.50 -15.32 12.08
C MET A 627 7.76 -14.62 11.54
N VAL A 628 8.92 -15.26 11.72
CA VAL A 628 10.21 -14.74 11.28
C VAL A 628 11.02 -15.82 10.57
N SER A 629 11.86 -15.41 9.62
CA SER A 629 12.79 -16.33 8.96
C SER A 629 13.91 -16.76 9.90
N VAL A 630 14.40 -17.99 9.71
CA VAL A 630 15.49 -18.58 10.52
C VAL A 630 16.77 -17.75 10.43
N VAL A 631 17.08 -17.27 9.22
CA VAL A 631 18.23 -16.39 8.95
C VAL A 631 17.73 -14.98 8.65
N GLY A 632 18.38 -13.97 9.23
CA GLY A 632 18.16 -12.56 8.90
C GLY A 632 16.88 -11.91 9.46
N GLN A 633 16.05 -12.63 10.22
CA GLN A 633 14.85 -12.09 10.89
C GLN A 633 13.91 -11.31 9.92
N GLY A 634 13.78 -11.82 8.69
CA GLY A 634 12.80 -11.36 7.71
C GLY A 634 11.38 -11.83 8.05
N THR A 635 10.37 -11.36 7.31
CA THR A 635 8.97 -11.80 7.47
C THR A 635 8.52 -12.73 6.32
N PRO A 636 8.28 -14.02 6.62
CA PRO A 636 7.84 -15.03 5.65
C PRO A 636 6.38 -14.94 5.16
N PHE A 637 6.01 -13.89 4.42
CA PHE A 637 4.63 -13.73 3.94
C PHE A 637 4.13 -14.89 3.05
N TYR A 638 5.02 -15.60 2.35
CA TYR A 638 4.65 -16.71 1.44
C TYR A 638 4.59 -18.06 2.15
N GLU A 639 4.67 -18.07 3.49
CA GLU A 639 4.22 -19.21 4.30
C GLU A 639 2.71 -19.22 4.53
N THR A 640 2.01 -18.16 4.08
CA THR A 640 0.55 -18.13 4.13
C THR A 640 -0.02 -19.17 3.18
N ARG A 641 -0.86 -20.06 3.71
CA ARG A 641 -1.64 -21.01 2.94
C ARG A 641 -3.11 -20.64 2.96
N VAL A 642 -3.77 -20.85 1.83
CA VAL A 642 -5.19 -20.53 1.66
C VAL A 642 -5.95 -21.64 0.96
N THR A 643 -7.25 -21.65 1.17
CA THR A 643 -8.24 -22.31 0.31
C THR A 643 -9.14 -21.25 -0.31
N ILE A 644 -9.66 -21.57 -1.49
CA ILE A 644 -10.60 -20.73 -2.23
C ILE A 644 -11.94 -21.45 -2.23
N GLU A 645 -12.91 -20.83 -1.59
CA GLU A 645 -14.27 -21.35 -1.46
C GLU A 645 -15.22 -20.46 -2.26
N PRO A 646 -16.26 -21.05 -2.89
CA PRO A 646 -17.45 -20.27 -3.19
C PRO A 646 -17.87 -19.55 -1.92
N HIS A 647 -18.26 -18.29 -2.03
CA HIS A 647 -18.72 -17.58 -0.84
C HIS A 647 -19.93 -18.32 -0.24
N PRO A 648 -20.07 -18.42 1.10
CA PRO A 648 -21.25 -19.00 1.73
C PRO A 648 -22.57 -18.36 1.25
N GLU A 649 -23.66 -19.12 1.25
CA GLU A 649 -24.99 -18.62 0.92
C GLU A 649 -25.39 -17.51 1.92
N ASP A 650 -25.24 -16.27 1.49
CA ASP A 650 -25.69 -15.07 2.18
C ASP A 650 -26.75 -14.41 1.27
N PRO A 651 -27.94 -14.11 1.78
CA PRO A 651 -29.04 -13.51 1.02
C PRO A 651 -28.76 -12.08 0.50
N VAL A 652 -27.66 -11.44 0.94
CA VAL A 652 -27.13 -10.20 0.38
C VAL A 652 -26.23 -10.47 -0.82
N ILE A 653 -25.50 -11.58 -0.82
CA ILE A 653 -24.47 -11.88 -1.82
C ILE A 653 -25.12 -12.43 -3.08
N GLY A 654 -24.66 -11.94 -4.23
CA GLY A 654 -25.31 -12.20 -5.51
C GLY A 654 -26.63 -11.42 -5.71
N SER A 655 -27.10 -10.66 -4.71
CA SER A 655 -28.23 -9.75 -4.87
C SER A 655 -28.01 -8.85 -6.08
N ARG A 656 -28.96 -8.86 -7.00
CA ARG A 656 -28.93 -8.05 -8.21
C ARG A 656 -29.51 -6.69 -7.90
N VAL A 657 -28.66 -5.67 -7.90
CA VAL A 657 -29.08 -4.29 -7.62
C VAL A 657 -29.11 -3.52 -8.94
N LEU A 658 -30.28 -3.00 -9.28
CA LEU A 658 -30.42 -2.05 -10.38
C LEU A 658 -30.00 -0.67 -9.88
N VAL A 659 -29.04 -0.04 -10.53
CA VAL A 659 -28.58 1.31 -10.24
C VAL A 659 -28.99 2.21 -11.40
N VAL A 660 -29.87 3.18 -11.14
CA VAL A 660 -30.26 4.20 -12.10
C VAL A 660 -29.42 5.44 -11.84
N GLN A 661 -28.47 5.71 -12.74
CA GLN A 661 -27.59 6.87 -12.69
C GLN A 661 -28.16 7.96 -13.59
N ASN A 662 -28.68 9.05 -13.00
CA ASN A 662 -29.34 10.11 -13.76
C ASN A 662 -28.35 11.08 -14.45
N SER A 663 -27.05 10.97 -14.15
CA SER A 663 -25.96 11.73 -14.80
C SER A 663 -24.61 11.05 -14.59
N ASP A 664 -23.71 11.13 -15.56
CA ASP A 664 -22.31 10.70 -15.41
C ASP A 664 -21.53 11.53 -14.37
N GLU A 665 -22.09 12.68 -13.99
CA GLU A 665 -21.55 13.57 -12.96
C GLU A 665 -22.00 13.19 -11.54
N SER A 666 -22.89 12.20 -11.38
CA SER A 666 -23.42 11.75 -10.08
C SER A 666 -23.30 10.22 -9.93
N PRO A 667 -22.06 9.68 -9.89
CA PRO A 667 -21.84 8.25 -9.73
C PRO A 667 -22.19 7.79 -8.30
N GLY A 668 -22.50 6.51 -8.14
CA GLY A 668 -22.94 5.95 -6.85
C GLY A 668 -21.87 5.78 -5.76
N GLY A 669 -20.67 6.34 -5.97
CA GLY A 669 -19.53 6.41 -5.05
C GLY A 669 -19.40 5.32 -3.97
N HIS A 670 -19.20 5.72 -2.71
CA HIS A 670 -19.06 4.84 -1.55
C HIS A 670 -20.27 3.92 -1.33
N PHE A 671 -21.49 4.36 -1.63
CA PHE A 671 -22.69 3.55 -1.41
C PHE A 671 -22.65 2.30 -2.29
N THR A 672 -22.51 2.47 -3.61
CA THR A 672 -22.41 1.36 -4.56
C THR A 672 -21.13 0.54 -4.39
N LYS A 673 -20.00 1.17 -4.05
CA LYS A 673 -18.77 0.45 -3.69
C LYS A 673 -19.00 -0.47 -2.49
N GLU A 674 -19.76 -0.04 -1.49
CA GLU A 674 -20.09 -0.88 -0.33
C GLU A 674 -21.05 -2.01 -0.70
N LEU A 675 -22.07 -1.76 -1.55
CA LEU A 675 -22.95 -2.83 -2.01
C LEU A 675 -22.15 -3.92 -2.74
N ALA A 676 -21.23 -3.53 -3.62
CA ALA A 676 -20.34 -4.46 -4.31
C ALA A 676 -19.38 -5.17 -3.34
N ARG A 677 -18.87 -4.47 -2.31
CA ARG A 677 -18.04 -5.07 -1.24
C ARG A 677 -18.80 -6.10 -0.42
N MET A 678 -20.10 -5.89 -0.23
CA MET A 678 -21.02 -6.87 0.36
C MET A 678 -21.43 -7.97 -0.62
N GLY A 679 -20.82 -8.02 -1.81
CA GLY A 679 -20.98 -9.08 -2.80
C GLY A 679 -22.21 -8.97 -3.70
N CYS A 680 -22.89 -7.81 -3.73
CA CYS A 680 -23.97 -7.56 -4.67
C CYS A 680 -23.48 -7.46 -6.12
N VAL A 681 -24.33 -7.86 -7.07
CA VAL A 681 -24.10 -7.70 -8.52
C VAL A 681 -24.84 -6.44 -8.98
N LEU A 682 -24.09 -5.43 -9.40
CA LEU A 682 -24.65 -4.14 -9.80
C LEU A 682 -24.88 -4.09 -11.32
N THR A 683 -26.07 -3.66 -11.73
CA THR A 683 -26.34 -3.25 -13.11
C THR A 683 -26.63 -1.76 -13.12
N THR A 684 -25.72 -0.96 -13.68
CA THR A 684 -25.91 0.49 -13.80
C THR A 684 -26.50 0.84 -15.16
N LEU A 685 -27.58 1.60 -15.17
CA LEU A 685 -28.20 2.17 -16.37
C LEU A 685 -28.11 3.70 -16.29
N ASN A 686 -27.86 4.35 -17.42
CA ASN A 686 -27.96 5.80 -17.60
C ASN A 686 -29.11 6.14 -18.56
N PRO A 687 -30.36 6.28 -18.08
CA PRO A 687 -31.50 6.62 -18.93
C PRO A 687 -31.41 8.01 -19.56
N ALA A 688 -30.73 8.95 -18.90
CA ALA A 688 -30.46 10.27 -19.47
C ALA A 688 -29.53 10.17 -20.70
N GLY A 689 -28.62 9.20 -20.69
CA GLY A 689 -27.76 8.81 -21.82
C GLY A 689 -28.43 7.87 -22.84
N GLY A 690 -29.67 7.47 -22.62
CA GLY A 690 -30.47 6.65 -23.55
C GLY A 690 -30.61 5.17 -23.19
N ASP A 691 -30.09 4.72 -22.04
CA ASP A 691 -30.29 3.33 -21.62
C ASP A 691 -31.76 3.05 -21.28
N PRO A 692 -32.35 1.95 -21.79
CA PRO A 692 -33.75 1.65 -21.54
C PRO A 692 -33.96 1.16 -20.10
N LEU A 693 -34.92 1.75 -19.39
CA LEU A 693 -35.38 1.23 -18.10
C LEU A 693 -36.16 -0.08 -18.28
N PRO A 694 -35.99 -1.07 -17.39
CA PRO A 694 -36.82 -2.27 -17.43
C PRO A 694 -38.28 -1.91 -17.10
N PRO A 695 -39.25 -2.60 -17.73
CA PRO A 695 -40.67 -2.31 -17.52
C PRO A 695 -41.19 -2.79 -16.17
N THR A 696 -40.48 -3.70 -15.50
CA THR A 696 -40.86 -4.28 -14.20
C THR A 696 -39.60 -4.51 -13.33
N PRO A 697 -39.76 -4.76 -12.01
CA PRO A 697 -38.65 -5.14 -11.12
C PRO A 697 -38.12 -6.57 -11.33
N GLU A 698 -38.62 -7.32 -12.30
CA GLU A 698 -38.18 -8.70 -12.54
C GLU A 698 -36.69 -8.73 -12.90
N GLY A 699 -35.96 -9.69 -12.34
CA GLY A 699 -34.52 -9.79 -12.57
C GLY A 699 -33.64 -8.95 -11.63
N TYR A 700 -34.23 -8.20 -10.70
CA TYR A 700 -33.52 -7.43 -9.70
C TYR A 700 -34.15 -7.61 -8.31
N ASP A 701 -33.33 -7.47 -7.27
CA ASP A 701 -33.74 -7.67 -5.88
C ASP A 701 -33.89 -6.34 -5.15
N ARG A 702 -33.20 -5.29 -5.63
CA ARG A 702 -33.16 -3.94 -5.03
C ARG A 702 -32.96 -2.87 -6.11
N LEU A 703 -33.38 -1.64 -5.82
CA LEU A 703 -33.22 -0.49 -6.71
C LEU A 703 -32.47 0.64 -5.98
N VAL A 704 -31.47 1.22 -6.64
CA VAL A 704 -30.83 2.48 -6.24
C VAL A 704 -31.08 3.50 -7.34
N VAL A 705 -31.58 4.68 -6.98
CA VAL A 705 -31.76 5.81 -7.90
C VAL A 705 -30.90 6.96 -7.41
N LEU A 706 -29.90 7.33 -8.20
CA LEU A 706 -28.89 8.32 -7.83
C LEU A 706 -29.35 9.76 -8.11
N GLY A 707 -28.56 10.72 -7.65
CA GLY A 707 -28.76 12.14 -7.94
C GLY A 707 -28.58 12.49 -9.41
N GLY A 708 -28.90 13.74 -9.76
CA GLY A 708 -28.68 14.33 -11.07
C GLY A 708 -29.07 15.81 -11.08
N PRO A 709 -28.65 16.59 -12.10
CA PRO A 709 -28.90 18.03 -12.18
C PRO A 709 -30.34 18.40 -12.58
N GLN A 710 -31.21 17.42 -12.83
CA GLN A 710 -32.58 17.63 -13.29
C GLN A 710 -33.52 18.02 -12.15
N HIS A 711 -34.61 18.73 -12.49
CA HIS A 711 -35.71 18.99 -11.56
C HIS A 711 -36.71 17.81 -11.57
N ALA A 712 -37.04 17.25 -10.40
CA ALA A 712 -37.90 16.07 -10.31
C ALA A 712 -39.34 16.27 -10.83
N PHE A 713 -39.79 17.51 -10.98
CA PHE A 713 -41.11 17.86 -11.54
C PHE A 713 -41.09 18.12 -13.07
N ASP A 714 -39.91 18.17 -13.69
CA ASP A 714 -39.76 18.49 -15.12
C ASP A 714 -39.65 17.21 -15.98
N ASP A 715 -40.81 16.68 -16.39
CA ASP A 715 -40.89 15.51 -17.27
C ASP A 715 -40.40 15.80 -18.71
N GLU A 716 -40.27 17.06 -19.12
CA GLU A 716 -39.71 17.39 -20.45
C GLU A 716 -38.19 17.25 -20.44
N ALA A 717 -37.54 17.70 -19.37
CA ALA A 717 -36.10 17.49 -19.15
C ALA A 717 -35.77 16.02 -18.79
N GLY A 718 -36.70 15.32 -18.14
CA GLY A 718 -36.58 13.91 -17.78
C GLY A 718 -37.70 13.03 -18.37
N PRO A 719 -37.72 12.77 -19.69
CA PRO A 719 -38.81 12.04 -20.35
C PRO A 719 -38.97 10.58 -19.86
N TYR A 720 -37.95 10.04 -19.19
CA TYR A 720 -37.97 8.72 -18.58
C TYR A 720 -38.54 8.72 -17.15
N PHE A 721 -38.69 9.87 -16.50
CA PHE A 721 -39.19 9.96 -15.11
C PHE A 721 -40.53 9.26 -14.91
N PRO A 722 -41.56 9.44 -15.75
CA PRO A 722 -42.83 8.73 -15.55
C PRO A 722 -42.68 7.20 -15.52
N ALA A 723 -41.73 6.64 -16.27
CA ALA A 723 -41.42 5.21 -16.24
C ALA A 723 -40.65 4.83 -14.96
N LEU A 724 -39.68 5.64 -14.55
CA LEU A 724 -38.91 5.45 -13.32
C LEU A 724 -39.79 5.51 -12.06
N LEU A 725 -40.70 6.48 -11.97
CA LEU A 725 -41.67 6.60 -10.87
C LEU A 725 -42.55 5.35 -10.74
N ARG A 726 -43.01 4.79 -11.87
CA ARG A 726 -43.74 3.52 -11.88
C ARG A 726 -42.86 2.38 -11.37
N LEU A 727 -41.64 2.27 -11.89
CA LEU A 727 -40.69 1.24 -11.50
C LEU A 727 -40.38 1.28 -9.99
N MET A 728 -40.15 2.47 -9.42
CA MET A 728 -39.90 2.63 -7.98
C MET A 728 -41.06 2.13 -7.12
N ARG A 729 -42.31 2.44 -7.51
CA ARG A 729 -43.50 1.89 -6.84
C ARG A 729 -43.60 0.38 -7.00
N ASP A 730 -43.29 -0.15 -8.18
CA ASP A 730 -43.39 -1.58 -8.42
C ASP A 730 -42.35 -2.36 -7.60
N PHE A 731 -41.15 -1.81 -7.38
CA PHE A 731 -40.16 -2.38 -6.47
C PHE A 731 -40.71 -2.43 -5.03
N ASP A 732 -41.18 -1.30 -4.51
CA ASP A 732 -41.74 -1.22 -3.15
C ASP A 732 -42.96 -2.15 -2.96
N ALA A 733 -43.88 -2.16 -3.93
CA ALA A 733 -45.07 -3.03 -3.92
C ALA A 733 -44.70 -4.52 -3.98
N ALA A 734 -43.57 -4.87 -4.60
CA ALA A 734 -43.02 -6.23 -4.60
C ALA A 734 -42.22 -6.56 -3.32
N GLY A 735 -42.16 -5.66 -2.34
CA GLY A 735 -41.38 -5.80 -1.12
C GLY A 735 -39.87 -5.65 -1.31
N LYS A 736 -39.44 -5.15 -2.47
CA LYS A 736 -38.03 -4.97 -2.86
C LYS A 736 -37.57 -3.56 -2.48
N PRO A 737 -36.50 -3.41 -1.67
CA PRO A 737 -36.03 -2.11 -1.21
C PRO A 737 -35.66 -1.14 -2.35
N VAL A 738 -35.96 0.15 -2.12
CA VAL A 738 -35.54 1.26 -2.97
C VAL A 738 -34.69 2.24 -2.14
N ALA A 739 -33.55 2.67 -2.67
CA ALA A 739 -32.78 3.80 -2.12
C ALA A 739 -32.76 4.93 -3.15
N GLY A 740 -33.43 6.03 -2.86
CA GLY A 740 -33.41 7.25 -3.66
C GLY A 740 -32.45 8.27 -3.05
N ILE A 741 -31.46 8.73 -3.80
CA ILE A 741 -30.45 9.70 -3.34
C ILE A 741 -30.60 11.01 -4.12
N CYS A 742 -30.66 12.15 -3.42
CA CYS A 742 -30.87 13.49 -3.96
C CYS A 742 -32.07 13.54 -4.92
N LEU A 743 -31.86 13.70 -6.23
CA LEU A 743 -32.93 13.59 -7.23
C LEU A 743 -33.73 12.29 -7.10
N GLY A 744 -33.08 11.16 -6.80
CA GLY A 744 -33.75 9.89 -6.53
C GLY A 744 -34.67 9.93 -5.31
N CYS A 745 -34.33 10.70 -4.27
CA CYS A 745 -35.18 10.92 -3.10
C CYS A 745 -36.45 11.69 -3.49
N GLN A 746 -36.29 12.77 -4.26
CA GLN A 746 -37.39 13.60 -4.75
C GLN A 746 -38.31 12.81 -5.68
N LEU A 747 -37.75 12.01 -6.59
CA LEU A 747 -38.52 11.12 -7.45
C LEU A 747 -39.24 10.03 -6.65
N LEU A 748 -38.63 9.48 -5.59
CA LEU A 748 -39.31 8.55 -4.69
C LEU A 748 -40.52 9.22 -4.03
N ALA A 749 -40.36 10.43 -3.51
CA ALA A 749 -41.46 11.18 -2.90
C ALA A 749 -42.60 11.41 -3.91
N ARG A 750 -42.26 11.88 -5.12
CA ARG A 750 -43.21 12.09 -6.22
C ARG A 750 -43.91 10.80 -6.65
N ALA A 751 -43.21 9.67 -6.65
CA ALA A 751 -43.78 8.36 -7.01
C ALA A 751 -44.96 7.99 -6.09
N PHE A 752 -44.89 8.41 -4.83
CA PHE A 752 -45.93 8.24 -3.80
C PHE A 752 -46.83 9.47 -3.62
N GLY A 753 -46.88 10.35 -4.62
CA GLY A 753 -47.89 11.42 -4.70
C GLY A 753 -47.54 12.72 -3.98
N ALA A 754 -46.33 12.87 -3.46
CA ALA A 754 -45.89 14.16 -2.90
C ALA A 754 -45.69 15.21 -4.00
N SER A 755 -45.94 16.47 -3.64
CA SER A 755 -45.57 17.62 -4.46
C SER A 755 -44.07 17.89 -4.34
N ILE A 756 -43.43 18.24 -5.46
CA ILE A 756 -42.04 18.72 -5.49
C ILE A 756 -42.07 20.23 -5.75
N TRP A 757 -41.21 20.97 -5.08
CA TRP A 757 -41.12 22.43 -5.20
C TRP A 757 -39.69 22.91 -4.97
N THR A 758 -39.36 24.09 -5.51
CA THR A 758 -38.03 24.69 -5.38
C THR A 758 -37.96 25.58 -4.14
N MET A 759 -36.95 25.36 -3.32
CA MET A 759 -36.63 26.11 -2.12
C MET A 759 -36.15 27.53 -2.46
N PRO A 760 -36.28 28.49 -1.52
CA PRO A 760 -35.76 29.84 -1.72
C PRO A 760 -34.22 29.91 -1.75
N GLU A 761 -33.53 28.97 -1.10
CA GLU A 761 -32.07 28.92 -0.96
C GLU A 761 -31.53 27.55 -1.39
N LEU A 762 -30.30 27.54 -1.91
CA LEU A 762 -29.58 26.32 -2.29
C LEU A 762 -28.89 25.73 -1.05
N GLU A 763 -29.09 24.44 -0.77
CA GLU A 763 -28.20 23.72 0.15
C GLU A 763 -27.00 23.19 -0.65
N PHE A 764 -25.80 23.65 -0.29
CA PHE A 764 -24.54 23.24 -0.92
C PHE A 764 -23.42 23.08 0.11
N GLY A 765 -22.65 22.00 -0.02
CA GLY A 765 -21.50 21.69 0.84
C GLY A 765 -21.86 20.71 1.95
N TYR A 766 -20.96 20.49 2.91
CA TYR A 766 -21.23 19.57 4.01
C TYR A 766 -22.08 20.25 5.10
N VAL A 767 -23.37 19.93 5.14
CA VAL A 767 -24.37 20.55 6.03
C VAL A 767 -24.61 19.66 7.25
N ALA A 768 -24.80 20.28 8.42
CA ALA A 768 -25.15 19.57 9.64
C ALA A 768 -26.61 19.12 9.60
N LEU A 769 -26.84 17.84 9.89
CA LEU A 769 -28.16 17.21 9.88
C LEU A 769 -28.53 16.74 11.29
N SER A 770 -29.82 16.64 11.56
CA SER A 770 -30.36 16.06 12.79
C SER A 770 -31.25 14.87 12.46
N LEU A 771 -31.12 13.79 13.23
CA LEU A 771 -32.10 12.69 13.19
C LEU A 771 -33.34 13.11 13.98
N THR A 772 -34.52 12.78 13.47
CA THR A 772 -35.76 12.88 14.25
C THR A 772 -35.80 11.78 15.32
N GLU A 773 -36.73 11.84 16.27
CA GLU A 773 -36.95 10.74 17.23
C GLU A 773 -37.17 9.39 16.52
N SER A 774 -37.87 9.42 15.37
CA SER A 774 -38.06 8.23 14.54
C SER A 774 -36.77 7.81 13.81
N GLY A 775 -35.94 8.77 13.40
CA GLY A 775 -34.63 8.53 12.80
C GLY A 775 -33.63 7.88 13.75
N GLU A 776 -33.59 8.30 15.00
CA GLU A 776 -32.72 7.71 16.04
C GLU A 776 -33.04 6.22 16.29
N GLY A 777 -34.32 5.86 16.21
CA GLY A 777 -34.79 4.47 16.33
C GLY A 777 -34.79 3.66 15.03
N ASP A 778 -34.44 4.26 13.89
CA ASP A 778 -34.54 3.60 12.59
C ASP A 778 -33.42 2.54 12.40
N PRO A 779 -33.75 1.35 11.87
CA PRO A 779 -32.79 0.26 11.71
C PRO A 779 -31.69 0.54 10.68
N VAL A 780 -31.86 1.54 9.80
CA VAL A 780 -30.85 1.91 8.80
C VAL A 780 -30.06 3.11 9.28
N LEU A 781 -30.72 4.25 9.54
CA LEU A 781 -30.04 5.49 9.91
C LEU A 781 -29.61 5.52 11.38
N GLY A 782 -30.50 5.21 12.32
CA GLY A 782 -30.19 5.22 13.76
C GLY A 782 -29.06 4.26 14.13
N GLN A 783 -29.05 3.06 13.53
CA GLN A 783 -27.99 2.07 13.75
C GLN A 783 -26.64 2.42 13.10
N ALA A 784 -26.60 3.34 12.14
CA ALA A 784 -25.34 3.82 11.58
C ALA A 784 -24.54 4.69 12.59
N GLY A 785 -25.21 5.15 13.65
CA GLY A 785 -24.68 6.01 14.68
C GLY A 785 -24.98 7.49 14.41
N PRO A 786 -24.25 8.41 15.07
CA PRO A 786 -24.46 9.84 14.90
C PRO A 786 -24.30 10.25 13.42
N ILE A 787 -25.29 10.98 12.90
CA ILE A 787 -25.22 11.52 11.53
C ILE A 787 -24.13 12.61 11.47
N PRO A 788 -23.10 12.45 10.63
CA PRO A 788 -22.11 13.50 10.42
C PRO A 788 -22.69 14.59 9.52
N PRO A 789 -21.98 15.73 9.34
CA PRO A 789 -22.28 16.59 8.21
C PRO A 789 -22.17 15.81 6.90
N LEU A 790 -23.17 15.92 6.03
CA LEU A 790 -23.24 15.24 4.74
C LEU A 790 -23.27 16.24 3.60
N MET A 791 -22.78 15.83 2.43
CA MET A 791 -22.72 16.71 1.27
C MET A 791 -24.13 16.96 0.74
N GLU A 792 -24.49 18.23 0.63
CA GLU A 792 -25.71 18.71 -0.03
C GLU A 792 -25.36 19.34 -1.37
N PHE A 793 -26.25 19.16 -2.35
CA PHE A 793 -26.26 19.96 -3.57
C PHE A 793 -27.64 19.93 -4.23
N HIS A 794 -28.62 20.62 -3.63
CA HIS A 794 -29.99 20.66 -4.15
C HIS A 794 -30.70 21.98 -3.87
N GLU A 795 -31.57 22.40 -4.80
CA GLU A 795 -32.51 23.53 -4.62
C GLU A 795 -33.96 23.05 -4.50
N ASP A 796 -34.27 21.81 -4.87
CA ASP A 796 -35.62 21.26 -4.78
C ASP A 796 -35.83 20.50 -3.47
N SER A 797 -37.07 20.54 -2.98
CA SER A 797 -37.58 19.80 -1.84
C SER A 797 -38.98 19.25 -2.15
N PHE A 798 -39.61 18.60 -1.18
CA PHE A 798 -40.84 17.85 -1.38
C PHE A 798 -41.74 17.87 -0.15
N ASP A 799 -43.04 17.67 -0.33
CA ASP A 799 -43.95 17.33 0.77
C ASP A 799 -43.66 15.90 1.27
N LEU A 800 -43.76 15.64 2.58
CA LEU A 800 -43.60 14.27 3.09
C LEU A 800 -44.74 13.38 2.52
N PRO A 801 -44.43 12.28 1.80
CA PRO A 801 -45.46 11.43 1.24
C PRO A 801 -46.39 10.85 2.31
N GLU A 802 -47.67 10.62 1.96
CA GLU A 802 -48.63 10.04 2.89
C GLU A 802 -48.16 8.64 3.36
N GLY A 803 -48.09 8.44 4.68
CA GLY A 803 -47.61 7.19 5.29
C GLY A 803 -46.09 7.03 5.36
N ALA A 804 -45.31 8.02 4.92
CA ALA A 804 -43.87 8.05 5.14
C ALA A 804 -43.53 8.46 6.59
N VAL A 805 -42.41 7.95 7.08
CA VAL A 805 -41.81 8.31 8.38
C VAL A 805 -40.63 9.22 8.10
N LEU A 806 -40.65 10.44 8.63
CA LEU A 806 -39.55 11.38 8.54
C LEU A 806 -38.40 10.95 9.48
N LEU A 807 -37.17 10.89 8.95
CA LEU A 807 -36.00 10.36 9.65
C LEU A 807 -34.91 11.40 9.92
N ALA A 808 -34.74 12.37 9.03
CA ALA A 808 -33.73 13.41 9.19
C ALA A 808 -34.23 14.76 8.68
N GLU A 809 -33.70 15.83 9.25
CA GLU A 809 -33.99 17.22 8.93
C GLU A 809 -32.72 18.10 8.99
N SER A 810 -32.74 19.23 8.29
CA SER A 810 -31.76 20.33 8.41
C SER A 810 -32.49 21.64 8.72
N GLU A 811 -31.75 22.69 9.03
CA GLU A 811 -32.33 24.02 9.28
C GLU A 811 -33.02 24.60 8.03
N ALA A 812 -32.44 24.36 6.84
CA ALA A 812 -32.94 24.91 5.58
C ALA A 812 -33.93 23.98 4.85
N CYS A 813 -33.90 22.67 5.11
CA CYS A 813 -34.81 21.69 4.51
C CYS A 813 -35.37 20.74 5.57
N ALA A 814 -36.68 20.81 5.79
CA ALA A 814 -37.37 20.00 6.80
C ALA A 814 -37.37 18.49 6.47
N HIS A 815 -37.22 18.10 5.19
CA HIS A 815 -37.34 16.72 4.75
C HIS A 815 -36.02 16.22 4.13
N GLN A 816 -35.05 15.89 5.00
CA GLN A 816 -33.73 15.42 4.56
C GLN A 816 -33.67 13.90 4.34
N SER A 817 -34.47 13.14 5.08
CA SER A 817 -34.62 11.71 4.80
C SER A 817 -35.95 11.18 5.30
N PHE A 818 -36.53 10.24 4.55
CA PHE A 818 -37.74 9.53 4.97
C PHE A 818 -37.67 8.05 4.61
N ARG A 819 -38.45 7.24 5.33
CA ARG A 819 -38.77 5.87 4.95
C ARG A 819 -40.23 5.74 4.59
N ILE A 820 -40.51 5.08 3.47
CA ILE A 820 -41.85 4.67 3.07
C ILE A 820 -41.90 3.14 2.92
N GLY A 821 -43.06 2.56 3.21
CA GLY A 821 -43.21 1.11 3.22
C GLY A 821 -42.25 0.44 4.22
N ARG A 822 -41.78 -0.76 3.86
CA ARG A 822 -40.89 -1.55 4.72
C ARG A 822 -39.43 -1.08 4.64
N ALA A 823 -38.94 -0.81 3.43
CA ALA A 823 -37.51 -0.74 3.15
C ALA A 823 -37.14 0.29 2.06
N SER A 824 -38.04 1.21 1.72
CA SER A 824 -37.80 2.24 0.72
C SER A 824 -37.41 3.54 1.40
N TYR A 825 -36.20 4.03 1.11
CA TYR A 825 -35.60 5.19 1.75
C TYR A 825 -35.31 6.29 0.74
N GLY A 826 -35.67 7.52 1.09
CA GLY A 826 -35.22 8.73 0.44
C GLY A 826 -34.12 9.40 1.27
N PHE A 827 -32.99 9.71 0.65
CA PHE A 827 -31.89 10.49 1.21
C PHE A 827 -31.72 11.75 0.34
N GLN A 828 -32.12 12.92 0.83
CA GLN A 828 -31.99 14.16 0.07
C GLN A 828 -30.50 14.57 -0.07
N PHE A 829 -29.69 14.20 0.91
CA PHE A 829 -28.24 14.36 0.94
C PHE A 829 -27.46 13.31 0.14
N HIS A 830 -26.21 13.66 -0.19
CA HIS A 830 -25.23 12.77 -0.84
C HIS A 830 -24.32 12.09 0.19
N LEU A 831 -24.77 10.94 0.70
CA LEU A 831 -23.94 10.06 1.53
C LEU A 831 -22.89 9.28 0.71
N GLU A 832 -23.16 9.05 -0.56
CA GLU A 832 -22.38 8.21 -1.45
C GLU A 832 -21.10 8.87 -1.97
N LEU A 833 -20.98 10.19 -1.86
CA LEU A 833 -19.92 10.92 -2.54
C LEU A 833 -18.53 10.60 -1.96
N ASP A 834 -17.60 10.19 -2.81
CA ASP A 834 -16.20 10.04 -2.42
C ASP A 834 -15.41 11.35 -2.60
N SER A 835 -14.17 11.38 -2.12
CA SER A 835 -13.29 12.55 -2.19
C SER A 835 -13.18 13.15 -3.60
N LEU A 836 -13.08 12.30 -4.62
CA LEU A 836 -12.92 12.72 -6.00
C LEU A 836 -14.20 13.37 -6.54
N GLY A 837 -15.37 12.78 -6.24
CA GLY A 837 -16.66 13.36 -6.60
C GLY A 837 -16.89 14.70 -5.92
N ALA A 838 -16.60 14.79 -4.62
CA ALA A 838 -16.77 16.00 -3.84
C ALA A 838 -15.84 17.12 -4.33
N GLU A 839 -14.54 16.85 -4.54
CA GLU A 839 -13.60 17.87 -5.05
C GLU A 839 -14.07 18.45 -6.39
N ARG A 840 -14.50 17.58 -7.31
CA ARG A 840 -14.99 17.98 -8.63
C ARG A 840 -16.17 18.94 -8.50
N TRP A 841 -17.18 18.60 -7.68
CA TRP A 841 -18.35 19.45 -7.51
C TRP A 841 -17.99 20.81 -6.89
N PHE A 842 -17.11 20.85 -5.90
CA PHE A 842 -16.59 22.10 -5.34
C PHE A 842 -15.88 22.93 -6.41
N GLU A 843 -15.01 22.33 -7.23
CA GLU A 843 -14.25 23.02 -8.26
C GLU A 843 -15.13 23.50 -9.43
N GLU A 844 -16.15 22.74 -9.81
CA GLU A 844 -17.06 23.08 -10.90
C GLU A 844 -18.04 24.18 -10.48
N PHE A 845 -18.63 24.06 -9.28
CA PHE A 845 -19.52 25.07 -8.74
C PHE A 845 -18.80 26.40 -8.47
N GLN A 846 -17.61 26.35 -7.85
CA GLN A 846 -16.82 27.56 -7.56
C GLN A 846 -16.48 28.36 -8.83
N ASN A 847 -16.28 27.67 -9.95
CA ASN A 847 -15.91 28.24 -11.24
C ASN A 847 -17.11 28.43 -12.20
N GLU A 848 -18.35 28.38 -11.69
CA GLU A 848 -19.59 28.57 -12.46
C GLU A 848 -19.73 27.62 -13.66
N ARG A 849 -19.12 26.43 -13.58
CA ARG A 849 -19.16 25.41 -14.65
C ARG A 849 -20.42 24.53 -14.60
N ILE A 850 -21.23 24.65 -13.55
CA ILE A 850 -22.51 23.97 -13.42
C ILE A 850 -23.63 24.96 -13.75
N GLY A 851 -23.99 25.02 -15.03
CA GLY A 851 -24.85 26.08 -15.58
C GLY A 851 -26.21 26.24 -14.89
N THR A 852 -26.82 25.13 -14.44
CA THR A 852 -28.08 25.13 -13.67
C THR A 852 -27.96 25.89 -12.35
N TYR A 853 -26.82 25.79 -11.67
CA TYR A 853 -26.60 26.37 -10.36
C TYR A 853 -25.75 27.65 -10.36
N ALA A 854 -25.30 28.14 -11.52
CA ALA A 854 -24.47 29.33 -11.63
C ALA A 854 -25.11 30.57 -10.96
N LYS A 855 -26.44 30.68 -10.99
CA LYS A 855 -27.21 31.74 -10.31
C LYS A 855 -27.00 31.81 -8.79
N TYR A 856 -26.58 30.70 -8.17
CA TYR A 856 -26.34 30.59 -6.72
C TYR A 856 -24.91 30.90 -6.30
N ARG A 857 -23.97 31.06 -7.24
CA ARG A 857 -22.55 31.28 -6.92
C ARG A 857 -22.33 32.46 -5.96
N SER A 858 -23.14 33.50 -6.07
CA SER A 858 -23.06 34.69 -5.20
C SER A 858 -23.45 34.43 -3.73
N GLN A 859 -24.09 33.30 -3.42
CA GLN A 859 -24.46 32.91 -2.06
C GLN A 859 -23.27 32.33 -1.27
N PHE A 860 -22.22 31.86 -1.96
CA PHE A 860 -21.08 31.17 -1.36
C PHE A 860 -19.79 31.96 -1.59
N THR A 861 -19.14 32.44 -0.53
CA THR A 861 -17.91 33.25 -0.69
C THR A 861 -16.69 32.37 -0.93
N ASP A 862 -15.58 32.95 -1.39
CA ASP A 862 -14.32 32.19 -1.51
C ASP A 862 -13.82 31.70 -0.14
N GLU A 863 -14.13 32.42 0.95
CA GLU A 863 -13.86 31.98 2.31
C GLU A 863 -14.64 30.70 2.67
N PHE A 864 -15.89 30.54 2.21
CA PHE A 864 -16.66 29.31 2.40
C PHE A 864 -15.95 28.12 1.75
N PHE A 865 -15.49 28.26 0.50
CA PHE A 865 -14.76 27.19 -0.20
C PHE A 865 -13.43 26.88 0.48
N ALA A 866 -12.71 27.90 0.97
CA ALA A 866 -11.46 27.71 1.70
C ALA A 866 -11.66 26.97 3.03
N ASP A 867 -12.68 27.36 3.79
CA ASP A 867 -13.03 26.71 5.06
C ASP A 867 -13.45 25.25 4.85
N MET A 868 -14.33 24.97 3.88
CA MET A 868 -14.73 23.60 3.51
C MET A 868 -13.53 22.74 3.12
N ARG A 869 -12.66 23.24 2.23
CA ARG A 869 -11.43 22.53 1.82
C ARG A 869 -10.51 22.22 3.00
N SER A 870 -10.47 23.09 4.02
CA SER A 870 -9.65 22.87 5.21
C SER A 870 -10.15 21.72 6.10
N ARG A 871 -11.46 21.42 6.08
CA ARG A 871 -12.11 20.37 6.86
C ARG A 871 -12.38 19.09 6.05
N PHE A 872 -12.16 19.16 4.75
CA PHE A 872 -12.54 18.16 3.77
C PHE A 872 -12.08 16.73 4.08
N PRO A 873 -10.83 16.47 4.50
CA PRO A 873 -10.40 15.10 4.79
C PRO A 873 -11.24 14.43 5.90
N LEU A 874 -11.61 15.18 6.94
CA LEU A 874 -12.44 14.68 8.03
C LEU A 874 -13.89 14.50 7.58
N LEU A 875 -14.43 15.45 6.82
CA LEU A 875 -15.80 15.39 6.31
C LEU A 875 -16.00 14.18 5.39
N VAL A 876 -15.06 13.94 4.46
CA VAL A 876 -15.08 12.77 3.57
C VAL A 876 -14.95 11.47 4.37
N GLN A 877 -14.05 11.43 5.36
CA GLN A 877 -13.89 10.23 6.18
C GLN A 877 -15.16 9.90 6.99
N GLN A 878 -15.74 10.90 7.66
CA GLN A 878 -16.93 10.70 8.48
C GLN A 878 -18.16 10.33 7.64
N SER A 879 -18.39 11.04 6.54
CA SER A 879 -19.48 10.73 5.60
C SER A 879 -19.32 9.36 4.97
N GLY A 880 -18.10 8.99 4.54
CA GLY A 880 -17.82 7.67 3.99
C GLY A 880 -18.05 6.55 5.01
N ASP A 881 -17.67 6.73 6.27
CA ASP A 881 -17.90 5.74 7.33
C ASP A 881 -19.39 5.56 7.63
N PHE A 882 -20.13 6.66 7.69
CA PHE A 882 -21.58 6.65 7.84
C PHE A 882 -22.26 5.95 6.65
N CYS A 883 -21.87 6.30 5.42
CA CYS A 883 -22.40 5.70 4.20
C CYS A 883 -22.22 4.19 4.17
N ARG A 884 -21.06 3.66 4.56
CA ARG A 884 -20.81 2.21 4.58
C ARG A 884 -21.77 1.50 5.53
N LYS A 885 -21.97 2.04 6.74
CA LYS A 885 -22.91 1.49 7.71
C LYS A 885 -24.35 1.55 7.20
N VAL A 886 -24.77 2.68 6.63
CA VAL A 886 -26.11 2.85 6.04
C VAL A 886 -26.33 1.84 4.91
N ALA A 887 -25.36 1.66 4.00
CA ALA A 887 -25.46 0.69 2.91
C ALA A 887 -25.59 -0.75 3.42
N VAL A 888 -24.78 -1.14 4.42
CA VAL A 888 -24.86 -2.47 5.04
C VAL A 888 -26.20 -2.69 5.74
N ASN A 889 -26.66 -1.73 6.54
CA ASN A 889 -27.93 -1.83 7.25
C ASN A 889 -29.10 -1.92 6.27
N TRP A 890 -29.11 -1.10 5.22
CA TRP A 890 -30.13 -1.12 4.18
C TRP A 890 -30.17 -2.46 3.41
N LEU A 891 -29.00 -3.03 3.10
CA LEU A 891 -28.92 -4.34 2.46
C LEU A 891 -29.52 -5.46 3.32
N ARG A 892 -29.24 -5.44 4.63
CA ARG A 892 -29.65 -6.46 5.59
C ARG A 892 -31.11 -6.33 6.03
N LEU A 893 -31.67 -5.12 6.04
CA LEU A 893 -33.08 -4.88 6.33
C LEU A 893 -34.01 -5.70 5.43
N ALA A 894 -33.58 -5.96 4.18
CA ALA A 894 -34.35 -6.71 3.20
C ALA A 894 -34.42 -8.23 3.48
N VAL A 895 -33.50 -8.74 4.29
CA VAL A 895 -33.25 -10.17 4.52
C VAL A 895 -34.01 -10.71 5.75
N GLU A 896 -34.30 -9.88 6.74
CA GLU A 896 -34.88 -10.29 8.03
C GLU A 896 -36.39 -10.60 7.97
N SER A 897 -36.86 -11.28 6.92
CA SER A 897 -38.24 -11.77 6.77
C SER A 897 -38.33 -13.26 6.50
#